data_AF-A0A1Z5LEL0-F1
#
_entry.id   AF-A0A1Z5LEL0-F1
#
_cell.length_a   1.000
_cell.length_b   1.000
_cell.length_c   1.000
_cell.angle_alpha   90.00
_cell.angle_beta   90.00
_cell.angle_gamma   90.00
#
_symmetry.space_group_name_H-M   'P 1'
#
loop_
_entity.id
_entity.type
_entity.pdbx_description
1 polymer ?
#
loop_
_entity_poly.entity_id
_entity_poly.type
_entity_poly.pdbx_seq_one_letter_code
_entity_poly.pdbx_strand_id
1 'polypeptide(L)'
;MSFVNSIATTKGGTHVDYVADHVVKKVQEMVKKKNKAGVKIQNKQVKDHMWVFINCLIENPTFDSQTKENMTLQVKNFGSKCDPSEKFYTQVLKCGIVDAVMSWLAFKAQKQLGQKCSSKKHSKLKGIPKLEDANDAGTRNSIDCTLILTEGDSAKTLAVSGLAVVGRDKYGVFPLRGKMLNVREASHKQILENAEINNLIKILGLQYKKKYETEDDLRTLRYGRLMIMTDQDQDGSHIKGLLINFIHHNWPSLLRLPFLEEFITPIVKASKGKTELSFYSLPEFEEWKTATNDWQRWRVKYYKGLGTSTAKEAKEYFSDMIRHRIRFRYQGGEDDRAIELAFSKKMVDQRKEWLRSGMEERKQRRELGLPEVYLYGKETKAVTFEDFVNKELILYSNMDNERSIPSLVDGLKPGQRKVIFTCFKRNLKREIKVAQLAGSVAEHSAYHHGEVSLMATIINLAQNFVGSNNINLLQPIGQFGTRLQGGKDAASPRYIFTMPSPIARCVMPAFDDPILHYLYDDNLRIEPEFYIPILPMVLVNGAEGIGTGWSTKVPNYNPREIVANLRRLLAGEEPQPMKPWFKNFRGTIDQVEPQKFLISGEVALLSSTTIEITELPIRTWTQTYKEQVLETMLHGSEKVPSLITDYKEYHTDTTVRFVVTMTEEKLSRARDEGLHKVFKLQTTMATSCMVLFDSNGVLTSYSTPDEILREFHKTRLEAYKKRKAYMMGLLEAETKKLENQARFILEKIEGVVKVENRRKVEMIRTLVDRGYDPDPLAEWKKQLKEKQDEEDTQDEGAESQNEEERDESAESYNYLLGMPLWSLTRERKEDLLKKRDEKRAELENLRKKSPENLWEEDITAFLEKLDEHPQGGVGCKEESRSRRNREQRSAEEVRGRWGEDGDRRKPDW
;
A
#
# COMPACT_ATOMS: atom_id res chain seq x y z
N MET A 1 14.11 57.14 -10.12
CA MET A 1 14.28 58.51 -10.61
C MET A 1 13.85 58.56 -12.07
N SER A 2 12.94 59.46 -12.44
CA SER A 2 12.37 59.47 -13.78
C SER A 2 12.28 60.87 -14.38
N PHE A 3 12.53 60.95 -15.68
CA PHE A 3 12.40 62.16 -16.49
C PHE A 3 11.54 61.87 -17.72
N VAL A 4 10.55 62.72 -17.96
CA VAL A 4 9.67 62.69 -19.14
C VAL A 4 9.83 64.00 -19.87
N ASN A 5 10.37 64.01 -21.10
CA ASN A 5 10.62 65.24 -21.87
C ASN A 5 11.39 66.30 -21.04
N SER A 6 12.45 65.88 -20.34
CA SER A 6 13.25 66.71 -19.42
C SER A 6 12.51 67.23 -18.18
N ILE A 7 11.28 66.77 -17.93
CA ILE A 7 10.51 67.09 -16.71
C ILE A 7 10.81 66.02 -15.65
N ALA A 8 11.23 66.46 -14.46
CA ALA A 8 11.46 65.57 -13.33
C ALA A 8 10.13 65.05 -12.76
N THR A 9 9.83 63.78 -13.03
CA THR A 9 8.62 63.11 -12.54
C THR A 9 8.91 62.47 -11.19
N THR A 10 9.02 63.29 -10.16
CA THR A 10 9.44 62.88 -8.80
C THR A 10 8.48 61.89 -8.13
N LYS A 11 7.19 61.96 -8.45
CA LYS A 11 6.14 61.02 -7.98
C LYS A 11 5.95 59.82 -8.90
N GLY A 12 6.64 59.76 -10.03
CA GLY A 12 6.58 58.65 -10.98
C GLY A 12 5.38 58.75 -11.92
N GLY A 13 4.65 57.64 -12.11
CA GLY A 13 3.49 57.57 -13.00
C GLY A 13 3.50 56.36 -13.92
N THR A 14 2.65 56.40 -14.95
CA THR A 14 2.40 55.26 -15.85
C THR A 14 3.64 54.80 -16.61
N HIS A 15 4.58 55.69 -16.95
CA HIS A 15 5.87 55.34 -17.57
C HIS A 15 6.78 54.54 -16.63
N VAL A 16 6.80 54.91 -15.34
CA VAL A 16 7.60 54.21 -14.34
C VAL A 16 7.03 52.83 -14.09
N ASP A 17 5.71 52.74 -13.93
CA ASP A 17 5.04 51.45 -13.72
C ASP A 17 5.22 50.51 -14.90
N TYR A 18 5.11 51.02 -16.14
CA TYR A 18 5.32 50.23 -17.36
C TYR A 18 6.70 49.54 -17.38
N VAL A 19 7.77 50.30 -17.14
CA VAL A 19 9.15 49.76 -17.14
C VAL A 19 9.39 48.85 -15.92
N ALA A 20 8.95 49.27 -14.73
CA ALA A 20 9.15 48.51 -13.51
C ALA A 20 8.40 47.17 -13.56
N ASP A 21 7.16 47.12 -14.05
CA ASP A 21 6.36 45.90 -14.12
C ASP A 21 6.94 44.87 -15.11
N HIS A 22 7.56 45.31 -16.21
CA HIS A 22 8.29 44.43 -17.13
C HIS A 22 9.48 43.74 -16.42
N VAL A 23 10.25 44.48 -15.63
CA VAL A 23 11.37 43.93 -14.85
C VAL A 23 10.86 43.02 -13.72
N VAL A 24 9.85 43.46 -12.97
CA VAL A 24 9.23 42.69 -11.89
C VAL A 24 8.71 41.36 -12.41
N LYS A 25 8.05 41.32 -13.57
CA LYS A 25 7.51 40.09 -14.14
C LYS A 25 8.62 39.05 -14.39
N LYS A 26 9.72 39.45 -15.02
CA LYS A 26 10.87 38.56 -15.28
C LYS A 26 11.56 38.11 -13.98
N VAL A 27 11.72 39.02 -13.01
CA VAL A 27 12.27 38.68 -11.69
C VAL A 27 11.34 37.71 -10.95
N GLN A 28 10.02 37.91 -10.98
CA GLN A 28 9.05 37.02 -10.37
C GLN A 28 9.02 35.63 -11.01
N GLU A 29 9.16 35.53 -12.32
CA GLU A 29 9.28 34.22 -13.01
C GLU A 29 10.49 33.44 -12.49
N MET A 30 11.64 34.11 -12.34
CA MET A 30 12.86 33.50 -11.80
C MET A 30 12.78 33.20 -10.31
N VAL A 31 12.20 34.10 -9.51
CA VAL A 31 11.99 33.87 -8.08
C VAL A 31 10.98 32.74 -7.87
N LYS A 32 9.91 32.62 -8.67
CA LYS A 32 8.99 31.47 -8.63
C LYS A 32 9.70 30.17 -9.01
N LYS A 33 10.61 30.21 -9.98
CA LYS A 33 11.41 29.04 -10.39
C LYS A 33 12.38 28.59 -9.28
N LYS A 34 12.99 29.54 -8.55
CA LYS A 34 13.89 29.25 -7.42
C LYS A 34 13.15 28.94 -6.11
N ASN A 35 12.01 29.57 -5.86
CA ASN A 35 11.24 29.45 -4.62
C ASN A 35 10.12 28.41 -4.74
N LYS A 36 10.44 27.16 -4.42
CA LYS A 36 9.46 26.06 -4.39
C LYS A 36 8.47 26.15 -3.21
N ALA A 37 8.62 27.11 -2.27
CA ALA A 37 7.85 27.18 -1.02
C ALA A 37 6.46 27.85 -1.11
N GLY A 38 6.00 28.21 -2.31
CA GLY A 38 4.60 28.59 -2.54
C GLY A 38 4.12 29.95 -2.00
N VAL A 39 5.02 30.80 -1.48
CA VAL A 39 4.65 32.15 -1.02
C VAL A 39 4.41 33.05 -2.24
N LYS A 40 3.17 33.51 -2.44
CA LYS A 40 2.83 34.48 -3.49
C LYS A 40 3.48 35.83 -3.19
N ILE A 41 4.35 36.27 -4.09
CA ILE A 41 5.00 37.58 -4.03
C ILE A 41 4.14 38.58 -4.80
N GLN A 42 3.85 39.72 -4.18
CA GLN A 42 3.14 40.82 -4.84
C GLN A 42 4.13 41.70 -5.61
N ASN A 43 3.68 42.33 -6.70
CA ASN A 43 4.54 43.20 -7.53
C ASN A 43 5.21 44.29 -6.70
N LYS A 44 4.46 44.91 -5.79
CA LYS A 44 4.97 45.93 -4.87
C LYS A 44 6.20 45.46 -4.08
N GLN A 45 6.19 44.22 -3.58
CA GLN A 45 7.28 43.68 -2.76
C GLN A 45 8.59 43.54 -3.55
N VAL A 46 8.51 43.31 -4.87
CA VAL A 46 9.69 43.29 -5.75
C VAL A 46 10.10 44.72 -6.13
N LYS A 47 9.13 45.61 -6.37
CA LYS A 47 9.38 47.05 -6.61
C LYS A 47 10.14 47.71 -5.45
N ASP A 48 9.86 47.31 -4.21
CA ASP A 48 10.55 47.83 -3.01
C ASP A 48 12.05 47.45 -2.95
N HIS A 49 12.52 46.52 -3.79
CA HIS A 49 13.92 46.06 -3.85
C HIS A 49 14.65 46.53 -5.11
N MET A 50 14.12 47.51 -5.84
CA MET A 50 14.75 48.04 -7.04
C MET A 50 14.90 49.56 -7.01
N TRP A 51 16.02 50.03 -7.57
CA TRP A 51 16.16 51.39 -8.03
C TRP A 51 16.07 51.42 -9.55
N VAL A 52 15.13 52.19 -10.07
CA VAL A 52 14.94 52.35 -11.51
C VAL A 52 15.25 53.79 -11.90
N PHE A 53 16.07 53.95 -12.93
CA PHE A 53 16.40 55.22 -13.56
C PHE A 53 15.77 55.22 -14.95
N ILE A 54 14.91 56.20 -15.23
CA ILE A 54 14.14 56.27 -16.48
C ILE A 54 14.32 57.65 -17.07
N ASN A 55 14.71 57.70 -18.34
CA ASN A 55 14.69 58.91 -19.14
C ASN A 55 13.97 58.58 -20.43
N CYS A 56 12.81 59.19 -20.66
CA CYS A 56 11.99 58.89 -21.83
C CYS A 56 11.43 60.16 -22.46
N LEU A 57 11.18 60.06 -23.77
CA LEU A 57 10.47 61.06 -24.55
C LEU A 57 9.08 60.51 -24.89
N ILE A 58 8.05 61.19 -24.42
CA ILE A 58 6.65 60.75 -24.53
C ILE A 58 5.91 61.75 -25.41
N GLU A 59 5.15 61.24 -26.38
CA GLU A 59 4.33 62.06 -27.25
C GLU A 59 3.11 62.58 -26.47
N ASN A 60 2.94 63.91 -26.44
CA ASN A 60 1.81 64.59 -25.79
C ASN A 60 1.50 64.08 -24.36
N PRO A 61 2.44 64.15 -23.40
CA PRO A 61 2.26 63.57 -22.07
C PRO A 61 1.18 64.31 -21.27
N THR A 62 0.36 63.54 -20.55
CA THR A 62 -0.62 64.06 -19.59
C THR A 62 -0.15 63.80 -18.16
N PHE A 63 -0.42 64.74 -17.26
CA PHE A 63 -0.03 64.69 -15.85
C PHE A 63 -1.25 64.90 -14.96
N ASP A 64 -1.14 64.53 -13.69
CA ASP A 64 -2.21 64.70 -12.70
C ASP A 64 -2.46 66.16 -12.30
N SER A 65 -1.44 67.01 -12.46
CA SER A 65 -1.45 68.42 -12.05
C SER A 65 -0.45 69.25 -12.84
N GLN A 66 -0.56 70.58 -12.73
CA GLN A 66 0.35 71.52 -13.39
C GLN A 66 1.81 71.40 -12.93
N THR A 67 2.05 70.83 -11.75
CA THR A 67 3.42 70.55 -11.25
C THR A 67 4.12 69.45 -12.04
N LYS A 68 3.37 68.63 -12.79
CA LYS A 68 3.87 67.57 -13.69
C LYS A 68 4.77 66.54 -12.99
N GLU A 69 4.56 66.32 -11.71
CA GLU A 69 5.34 65.37 -10.90
C GLU A 69 4.96 63.91 -11.17
N ASN A 70 3.74 63.65 -11.64
CA ASN A 70 3.18 62.32 -11.88
C ASN A 70 2.48 62.22 -13.25
N MET A 71 2.93 61.30 -14.09
CA MET A 71 2.39 61.10 -15.45
C MET A 71 1.22 60.11 -15.46
N THR A 72 0.13 60.47 -16.15
CA THR A 72 -1.12 59.71 -16.17
C THR A 72 -1.47 59.12 -17.54
N LEU A 73 -0.71 59.46 -18.59
CA LEU A 73 -0.99 59.02 -19.96
C LEU A 73 -0.99 57.49 -20.06
N GLN A 74 -1.92 56.91 -20.80
CA GLN A 74 -1.96 55.46 -21.01
C GLN A 74 -0.83 54.99 -21.92
N VAL A 75 -0.24 53.82 -21.61
CA VAL A 75 0.93 53.25 -22.32
C VAL A 75 0.73 53.16 -23.85
N LYS A 76 -0.49 52.86 -24.30
CA LYS A 76 -0.84 52.77 -25.73
C LYS A 76 -0.60 54.07 -26.51
N ASN A 77 -0.57 55.22 -25.82
CA ASN A 77 -0.43 56.55 -26.40
C ASN A 77 0.97 57.13 -26.20
N PHE A 78 1.96 56.35 -25.76
CA PHE A 78 3.31 56.88 -25.50
C PHE A 78 4.07 57.31 -26.77
N GLY A 79 3.62 56.88 -27.96
CA GLY A 79 4.30 57.12 -29.24
C GLY A 79 5.57 56.25 -29.42
N SER A 80 5.98 55.52 -28.38
CA SER A 80 7.14 54.63 -28.39
C SER A 80 6.95 53.46 -27.40
N LYS A 81 7.76 52.40 -27.56
CA LYS A 81 7.76 51.23 -26.66
C LYS A 81 9.13 51.07 -26.01
N CYS A 82 9.14 50.50 -24.80
CA CYS A 82 10.36 50.15 -24.09
C CYS A 82 10.39 48.63 -23.90
N ASP A 83 11.10 47.95 -24.79
CA ASP A 83 11.30 46.50 -24.74
C ASP A 83 12.77 46.21 -24.39
N PRO A 84 13.11 45.98 -23.11
CA PRO A 84 14.46 45.65 -22.71
C PRO A 84 14.94 44.35 -23.35
N SER A 85 16.21 44.30 -23.76
CA SER A 85 16.78 43.09 -24.37
C SER A 85 16.90 41.92 -23.38
N GLU A 86 16.94 40.68 -23.88
CA GLU A 86 17.22 39.50 -23.03
C GLU A 86 18.60 39.59 -22.33
N LYS A 87 19.57 40.31 -22.93
CA LYS A 87 20.86 40.61 -22.28
C LYS A 87 20.67 41.46 -21.02
N PHE A 88 19.81 42.48 -21.08
CA PHE A 88 19.47 43.32 -19.93
C PHE A 88 18.81 42.49 -18.82
N TYR A 89 17.80 41.67 -19.15
CA TYR A 89 17.16 40.80 -18.17
C TYR A 89 18.15 39.82 -17.51
N THR A 90 19.08 39.27 -18.29
CA THR A 90 20.12 38.37 -17.76
C THR A 90 21.04 39.09 -16.77
N GLN A 91 21.40 40.34 -17.04
CA GLN A 91 22.22 41.15 -16.14
C GLN A 91 21.46 41.54 -14.86
N VAL A 92 20.19 41.93 -14.98
CA VAL A 92 19.32 42.21 -13.82
C VAL A 92 19.17 40.99 -12.94
N LEU A 93 19.03 39.79 -13.50
CA LEU A 93 18.96 38.56 -12.70
C LEU A 93 20.28 38.22 -11.99
N LYS A 94 21.43 38.72 -12.49
CA LYS A 94 22.76 38.54 -11.90
C LYS A 94 23.16 39.64 -10.90
N CYS A 95 22.41 40.75 -10.79
CA CYS A 95 22.74 41.84 -9.89
C CYS A 95 22.41 41.57 -8.41
N GLY A 96 21.97 40.36 -8.07
CA GLY A 96 21.66 39.95 -6.70
C GLY A 96 20.23 40.28 -6.24
N ILE A 97 19.40 40.93 -7.06
CA ILE A 97 17.99 41.25 -6.71
C ILE A 97 17.18 40.00 -6.37
N VAL A 98 17.40 38.90 -7.09
CA VAL A 98 16.72 37.62 -6.86
C VAL A 98 17.09 37.07 -5.48
N ASP A 99 18.37 37.12 -5.12
CA ASP A 99 18.86 36.57 -3.87
C ASP A 99 18.48 37.46 -2.68
N ALA A 100 18.41 38.78 -2.87
CA ALA A 100 17.90 39.74 -1.89
C ALA A 100 16.41 39.51 -1.59
N VAL A 101 15.58 39.37 -2.62
CA VAL A 101 14.14 39.06 -2.47
C VAL A 101 13.95 37.69 -1.81
N MET A 102 14.75 36.69 -2.17
CA MET A 102 14.73 35.37 -1.53
C MET A 102 15.11 35.42 -0.06
N SER A 103 16.15 36.18 0.28
CA SER A 103 16.60 36.38 1.67
C SER A 103 15.53 37.11 2.50
N TRP A 104 14.87 38.12 1.91
CA TRP A 104 13.74 38.80 2.55
C TRP A 104 12.55 37.87 2.78
N LEU A 105 12.22 37.02 1.81
CA LEU A 105 11.16 36.02 1.96
C LEU A 105 11.47 35.02 3.07
N ALA A 106 12.70 34.51 3.10
CA ALA A 106 13.17 33.63 4.18
C ALA A 106 13.07 34.33 5.54
N PHE A 107 13.50 35.58 5.64
CA PHE A 107 13.41 36.38 6.86
C PHE A 107 11.95 36.62 7.29
N LYS A 108 11.06 36.96 6.36
CA LYS A 108 9.63 37.19 6.64
C LYS A 108 8.94 35.91 7.11
N ALA A 109 9.21 34.79 6.44
CA ALA A 109 8.73 33.47 6.83
C ALA A 109 9.22 33.13 8.26
N GLN A 110 10.52 33.27 8.52
CA GLN A 110 11.10 33.01 9.84
C GLN A 110 10.53 33.95 10.92
N LYS A 111 10.22 35.21 10.59
CA LYS A 111 9.55 36.16 11.49
C LYS A 111 8.13 35.69 11.85
N GLN A 112 7.37 35.16 10.88
CA GLN A 112 6.02 34.61 11.12
C GLN A 112 6.05 33.36 12.00
N LEU A 113 7.00 32.44 11.78
CA LEU A 113 7.22 31.30 12.68
C LEU A 113 7.60 31.75 14.10
N GLY A 114 8.45 32.77 14.18
CA GLY A 114 8.84 33.38 15.45
C GLY A 114 7.67 33.96 16.25
N GLN A 115 6.62 34.47 15.59
CA GLN A 115 5.40 34.96 16.27
C GLN A 115 4.60 33.86 16.97
N LYS A 116 4.75 32.59 16.54
CA LYS A 116 4.11 31.44 17.20
C LYS A 116 4.93 30.91 18.38
N CYS A 117 6.21 31.25 18.43
CA CYS A 117 7.10 30.90 19.54
C CYS A 117 6.87 31.87 20.71
N SER A 118 6.91 31.37 21.94
CA SER A 118 6.93 32.27 23.10
C SER A 118 8.33 32.82 23.30
N SER A 119 8.47 34.16 23.33
CA SER A 119 9.73 34.82 23.65
C SER A 119 10.06 34.76 25.15
N LYS A 120 9.04 34.53 26.00
CA LYS A 120 9.17 34.41 27.45
C LYS A 120 8.90 32.98 27.91
N LYS A 121 9.71 32.51 28.85
CA LYS A 121 9.53 31.24 29.54
C LYS A 121 8.35 31.37 30.51
N HIS A 122 7.25 30.70 30.20
CA HIS A 122 6.07 30.65 31.08
C HIS A 122 6.12 29.39 31.95
N SER A 123 5.83 29.51 33.24
CA SER A 123 5.74 28.36 34.15
C SER A 123 4.56 27.46 33.81
N LYS A 124 3.39 28.03 33.47
CA LYS A 124 2.19 27.28 33.07
C LYS A 124 1.71 27.68 31.68
N LEU A 125 1.31 26.68 30.89
CA LEU A 125 0.73 26.87 29.57
C LEU A 125 -0.79 26.83 29.62
N LYS A 126 -1.44 27.63 28.77
CA LYS A 126 -2.90 27.65 28.58
C LYS A 126 -3.24 27.25 27.14
N GLY A 127 -4.37 26.57 26.94
CA GLY A 127 -4.88 26.23 25.61
C GLY A 127 -4.38 24.90 25.01
N ILE A 128 -3.69 24.07 25.79
CA ILE A 128 -3.29 22.70 25.40
C ILE A 128 -3.85 21.71 26.43
N PRO A 129 -5.11 21.26 26.29
CA PRO A 129 -5.80 20.50 27.34
C PRO A 129 -5.24 19.09 27.53
N LYS A 130 -4.62 18.50 26.50
CA LYS A 130 -4.06 17.14 26.57
C LYS A 130 -2.69 17.06 27.26
N LEU A 131 -2.06 18.19 27.56
CA LEU A 131 -0.76 18.25 28.23
C LEU A 131 -0.93 17.99 29.73
N GLU A 132 -0.27 16.95 30.23
CA GLU A 132 0.02 16.82 31.66
C GLU A 132 1.37 17.49 31.90
N ASP A 133 1.36 18.74 32.33
CA ASP A 133 2.58 19.54 32.47
C ASP A 133 3.29 19.20 33.78
N ALA A 134 4.62 19.07 33.76
CA ALA A 134 5.39 18.87 34.98
C ALA A 134 5.31 20.11 35.87
N ASN A 135 5.24 19.94 37.19
CA ASN A 135 5.06 21.08 38.11
C ASN A 135 6.24 22.08 38.04
N ASP A 136 7.47 21.58 37.82
CA ASP A 136 8.66 22.42 37.68
C ASP A 136 8.93 22.88 36.24
N ALA A 137 8.10 22.47 35.25
CA ALA A 137 8.30 22.86 33.86
C ALA A 137 8.25 24.38 33.70
N GLY A 138 9.18 24.94 32.94
CA GLY A 138 9.27 26.40 32.77
C GLY A 138 9.76 27.19 34.00
N THR A 139 10.12 26.53 35.12
CA THR A 139 10.70 27.18 36.31
C THR A 139 12.25 27.21 36.25
N ARG A 140 12.92 27.48 37.38
CA ARG A 140 14.39 27.39 37.49
C ARG A 140 14.91 25.96 37.36
N ASN A 141 14.10 24.97 37.74
CA ASN A 141 14.48 23.55 37.72
C ASN A 141 14.10 22.85 36.41
N SER A 142 13.73 23.60 35.38
CA SER A 142 13.22 23.05 34.11
C SER A 142 14.21 22.14 33.38
N ILE A 143 15.51 22.33 33.63
CA ILE A 143 16.58 21.52 33.01
C ILE A 143 16.53 20.05 33.48
N ASP A 144 16.00 19.81 34.68
CA ASP A 144 15.80 18.45 35.20
C ASP A 144 14.49 17.84 34.72
N CYS A 145 13.60 18.65 34.14
CA CYS A 145 12.30 18.19 33.68
C CYS A 145 12.40 17.46 32.34
N THR A 146 11.69 16.35 32.23
CA THR A 146 11.57 15.51 31.03
C THR A 146 10.14 15.53 30.52
N LEU A 147 9.96 15.83 29.24
CA LEU A 147 8.67 15.69 28.57
C LEU A 147 8.60 14.32 27.90
N ILE A 148 7.61 13.50 28.27
CA ILE A 148 7.34 12.21 27.62
C ILE A 148 6.35 12.45 26.48
N LEU A 149 6.77 12.18 25.25
CA LEU A 149 5.90 12.17 24.07
C LEU A 149 5.40 10.76 23.82
N THR A 150 4.08 10.60 23.82
CA THR A 150 3.45 9.28 23.70
C THR A 150 2.75 9.09 22.37
N GLU A 151 2.80 7.89 21.81
CA GLU A 151 2.02 7.51 20.63
C GLU A 151 0.53 7.34 20.99
N GLY A 152 -0.27 8.36 20.72
CA GLY A 152 -1.70 8.35 21.01
C GLY A 152 -2.06 8.45 22.50
N ASP A 153 -3.36 8.40 22.77
CA ASP A 153 -3.92 8.56 24.12
C ASP A 153 -3.77 7.26 24.96
N SER A 154 -3.63 6.10 24.32
CA SER A 154 -3.38 4.81 24.99
C SER A 154 -2.02 4.82 25.71
N ALA A 155 -0.95 5.19 25.00
CA ALA A 155 0.38 5.34 25.58
C ALA A 155 0.44 6.47 26.63
N LYS A 156 -0.32 7.56 26.44
CA LYS A 156 -0.45 8.63 27.45
C LYS A 156 -0.91 8.05 28.79
N THR A 157 -1.92 7.18 28.78
CA THR A 157 -2.50 6.61 30.00
C THR A 157 -1.48 5.75 30.75
N LEU A 158 -0.65 5.00 30.02
CA LEU A 158 0.46 4.25 30.60
C LEU A 158 1.49 5.18 31.23
N ALA A 159 1.92 6.23 30.51
CA ALA A 159 2.87 7.21 31.04
C ALA A 159 2.34 7.92 32.30
N VAL A 160 1.06 8.33 32.31
CA VAL A 160 0.40 8.94 33.47
C VAL A 160 0.36 7.98 34.68
N SER A 161 0.16 6.68 34.43
CA SER A 161 0.26 5.66 35.49
C SER A 161 1.68 5.55 36.05
N GLY A 162 2.70 5.69 35.18
CA GLY A 162 4.11 5.75 35.55
C GLY A 162 4.50 6.99 36.35
N LEU A 163 3.85 8.14 36.12
CA LEU A 163 4.05 9.37 36.91
C LEU A 163 3.76 9.18 38.40
N ALA A 164 2.95 8.18 38.79
CA ALA A 164 2.72 7.85 40.19
C ALA A 164 3.97 7.32 40.90
N VAL A 165 4.98 6.85 40.15
CA VAL A 165 6.26 6.35 40.68
C VAL A 165 7.33 7.43 40.63
N VAL A 166 7.50 8.08 39.48
CA VAL A 166 8.58 9.07 39.26
C VAL A 166 8.23 10.48 39.71
N GLY A 167 6.96 10.73 40.05
CA GLY A 167 6.46 12.03 40.48
C GLY A 167 6.10 12.97 39.32
N ARG A 168 5.27 13.98 39.61
CA ARG A 168 4.80 14.99 38.65
C ARG A 168 5.67 16.23 38.56
N ASP A 169 6.66 16.37 39.44
CA ASP A 169 7.48 17.58 39.48
C ASP A 169 8.41 17.68 38.28
N LYS A 170 9.05 16.56 37.93
CA LYS A 170 10.06 16.49 36.86
C LYS A 170 9.55 15.87 35.56
N TYR A 171 8.36 15.27 35.53
CA TYR A 171 7.89 14.54 34.35
C TYR A 171 6.55 15.09 33.86
N GLY A 172 6.52 15.47 32.59
CA GLY A 172 5.30 15.85 31.87
C GLY A 172 4.99 14.84 30.77
N VAL A 173 3.73 14.80 30.31
CA VAL A 173 3.27 13.86 29.27
C VAL A 173 2.44 14.59 28.22
N PHE A 174 2.72 14.35 26.94
CA PHE A 174 1.92 14.87 25.83
C PHE A 174 1.74 13.82 24.71
N PRO A 175 0.48 13.52 24.31
CA PRO A 175 0.22 12.56 23.25
C PRO A 175 0.34 13.17 21.86
N LEU A 176 1.04 12.47 20.98
CA LEU A 176 0.99 12.70 19.53
C LEU A 176 -0.32 12.15 18.96
N ARG A 177 -0.83 12.81 17.91
CA ARG A 177 -2.06 12.40 17.22
C ARG A 177 -1.84 11.24 16.25
N GLY A 178 -0.61 11.03 15.80
CA GLY A 178 -0.22 10.01 14.83
C GLY A 178 1.14 10.32 14.20
N LYS A 179 1.32 9.93 12.93
CA LYS A 179 2.55 10.20 12.18
C LYS A 179 2.79 11.71 12.06
N MET A 180 3.93 12.16 12.60
CA MET A 180 4.33 13.56 12.57
C MET A 180 4.63 14.04 11.14
N LEU A 181 4.38 15.32 10.86
CA LEU A 181 4.70 15.92 9.57
C LEU A 181 6.23 15.97 9.37
N ASN A 182 6.73 15.42 8.25
CA ASN A 182 8.13 15.59 7.85
C ASN A 182 8.41 17.06 7.48
N VAL A 183 9.06 17.79 8.38
CA VAL A 183 9.29 19.24 8.28
C VAL A 183 10.32 19.66 7.24
N ARG A 184 11.27 18.78 6.88
CA ARG A 184 12.40 19.13 5.99
C ARG A 184 11.96 19.57 4.60
N GLU A 185 10.82 19.08 4.15
CA GLU A 185 10.27 19.32 2.81
C GLU A 185 8.81 19.79 2.88
N ALA A 186 8.34 20.20 4.06
CA ALA A 186 7.02 20.79 4.24
C ALA A 186 7.05 22.27 3.85
N SER A 187 5.99 22.73 3.19
CA SER A 187 5.85 24.16 2.91
C SER A 187 5.70 24.94 4.21
N HIS A 188 6.13 26.21 4.19
CA HIS A 188 6.00 27.11 5.33
C HIS A 188 4.56 27.20 5.87
N LYS A 189 3.59 27.19 4.95
CA LYS A 189 2.16 27.18 5.28
C LYS A 189 1.75 25.92 6.04
N GLN A 190 2.18 24.75 5.58
CA GLN A 190 1.88 23.47 6.23
C GLN A 190 2.43 23.41 7.66
N ILE A 191 3.66 23.90 7.88
CA ILE A 191 4.26 23.93 9.22
C ILE A 191 3.47 24.88 10.14
N LEU A 192 3.10 26.07 9.66
CA LEU A 192 2.34 27.05 10.44
C LEU A 192 0.93 26.59 10.79
N GLU A 193 0.25 25.88 9.88
CA GLU A 193 -1.10 25.36 10.08
C GLU A 193 -1.13 24.07 10.91
N ASN A 194 0.00 23.38 11.04
CA ASN A 194 0.09 22.17 11.83
C ASN A 194 0.02 22.47 13.33
N ALA A 195 -1.12 22.17 13.95
CA ALA A 195 -1.36 22.40 15.37
C ALA A 195 -0.44 21.58 16.29
N GLU A 196 -0.04 20.37 15.88
CA GLU A 196 0.79 19.47 16.69
C GLU A 196 2.22 20.01 16.84
N ILE A 197 2.87 20.39 15.75
CA ILE A 197 4.20 21.04 15.77
C ILE A 197 4.15 22.31 16.62
N ASN A 198 3.14 23.15 16.42
CA ASN A 198 2.98 24.39 17.17
C ASN A 198 2.79 24.14 18.68
N ASN A 199 2.10 23.06 19.06
CA ASN A 199 1.94 22.68 20.45
C ASN A 199 3.28 22.21 21.04
N LEU A 200 4.02 21.34 20.36
CA LEU A 200 5.33 20.88 20.83
C LEU A 200 6.31 22.02 21.05
N ILE A 201 6.37 22.97 20.12
CA ILE A 201 7.22 24.16 20.23
C ILE A 201 6.86 24.97 21.47
N LYS A 202 5.56 25.18 21.73
CA LYS A 202 5.09 25.88 22.92
C LYS A 202 5.38 25.11 24.21
N ILE A 203 5.19 23.80 24.21
CA ILE A 203 5.39 22.93 25.38
C ILE A 203 6.85 22.93 25.80
N LEU A 204 7.76 22.76 24.84
CA LEU A 204 9.20 22.73 25.06
C LEU A 204 9.82 24.13 25.24
N GLY A 205 9.14 25.18 24.76
CA GLY A 205 9.69 26.54 24.75
C GLY A 205 10.74 26.76 23.67
N LEU A 206 10.64 26.03 22.55
CA LEU A 206 11.57 26.10 21.43
C LEU A 206 11.39 27.39 20.63
N GLN A 207 12.48 27.87 20.05
CA GLN A 207 12.52 29.08 19.23
C GLN A 207 13.33 28.84 17.95
N TYR A 208 12.73 29.01 16.78
CA TYR A 208 13.40 28.77 15.48
C TYR A 208 14.66 29.63 15.23
N LYS A 209 14.81 30.78 15.92
CA LYS A 209 15.95 31.68 15.74
C LYS A 209 17.11 31.38 16.69
N LYS A 210 16.87 30.59 17.74
CA LYS A 210 17.85 30.32 18.78
C LYS A 210 18.61 29.05 18.43
N LYS A 211 19.95 29.12 18.51
CA LYS A 211 20.82 27.95 18.54
C LYS A 211 20.97 27.50 19.98
N TYR A 212 20.88 26.21 20.22
CA TYR A 212 20.97 25.62 21.56
C TYR A 212 22.26 24.82 21.63
N GLU A 213 23.36 25.47 22.00
CA GLU A 213 24.70 24.87 21.96
C GLU A 213 25.24 24.62 23.37
N THR A 214 24.77 25.39 24.36
CA THR A 214 25.26 25.35 25.74
C THR A 214 24.18 24.89 26.72
N GLU A 215 24.58 24.52 27.92
CA GLU A 215 23.65 24.19 29.00
C GLU A 215 22.78 25.39 29.40
N ASP A 216 23.32 26.61 29.35
CA ASP A 216 22.56 27.83 29.58
C ASP A 216 21.46 28.05 28.52
N ASP A 217 21.69 27.59 27.29
CA ASP A 217 20.65 27.58 26.29
C ASP A 217 19.53 26.59 26.61
N LEU A 218 19.86 25.41 27.14
CA LEU A 218 18.85 24.45 27.61
C LEU A 218 18.02 25.01 28.76
N ARG A 219 18.60 25.84 29.65
CA ARG A 219 17.86 26.52 30.72
C ARG A 219 16.77 27.45 30.20
N THR A 220 16.82 27.88 28.94
CA THR A 220 15.75 28.67 28.32
C THR A 220 14.54 27.85 27.92
N LEU A 221 14.69 26.53 27.76
CA LEU A 221 13.60 25.61 27.48
C LEU A 221 12.75 25.34 28.73
N ARG A 222 11.50 24.93 28.51
CA ARG A 222 10.60 24.50 29.60
C ARG A 222 10.91 23.10 30.11
N TYR A 223 11.57 22.29 29.30
CA TYR A 223 12.02 20.94 29.60
C TYR A 223 13.46 20.78 29.11
N GLY A 224 14.32 20.18 29.93
CA GLY A 224 15.71 19.89 29.57
C GLY A 224 15.89 18.60 28.79
N ARG A 225 14.89 17.69 28.84
CA ARG A 225 14.91 16.42 28.11
C ARG A 225 13.56 16.14 27.45
N LEU A 226 13.61 15.39 26.37
CA LEU A 226 12.48 14.88 25.62
C LEU A 226 12.61 13.36 25.51
N MET A 227 11.69 12.65 26.14
CA MET A 227 11.63 11.18 26.14
C MET A 227 10.55 10.72 25.17
N ILE A 228 10.91 9.89 24.21
CA ILE A 228 9.98 9.35 23.21
C ILE A 228 9.48 8.00 23.71
N MET A 229 8.16 7.82 23.78
CA MET A 229 7.50 6.58 24.20
C MET A 229 6.48 6.17 23.13
N THR A 230 6.88 5.26 22.26
CA THR A 230 6.02 4.71 21.19
C THR A 230 5.73 3.26 21.45
N ASP A 231 4.78 2.70 20.72
CA ASP A 231 4.62 1.25 20.68
C ASP A 231 5.95 0.64 20.16
N GLN A 232 6.35 -0.51 20.72
CA GLN A 232 7.59 -1.20 20.33
C GLN A 232 7.37 -2.00 19.05
N ASP A 233 6.86 -1.31 18.04
CA ASP A 233 6.60 -1.80 16.70
C ASP A 233 7.35 -0.92 15.66
N GLN A 234 7.20 -1.30 14.40
CA GLN A 234 7.89 -0.63 13.31
C GLN A 234 7.29 0.76 13.02
N ASP A 235 5.97 0.97 13.19
CA ASP A 235 5.37 2.30 13.00
C ASP A 235 5.79 3.29 14.10
N GLY A 236 5.97 2.82 15.34
CA GLY A 236 6.56 3.57 16.45
C GLY A 236 8.00 3.97 16.16
N SER A 237 8.80 3.07 15.57
CA SER A 237 10.15 3.37 15.09
C SER A 237 10.16 4.52 14.07
N HIS A 238 9.17 4.58 13.18
CA HIS A 238 9.03 5.70 12.25
C HIS A 238 8.64 7.01 12.95
N ILE A 239 7.80 6.97 13.98
CA ILE A 239 7.47 8.16 14.79
C ILE A 239 8.72 8.69 15.50
N LYS A 240 9.54 7.81 16.09
CA LYS A 240 10.86 8.18 16.67
C LYS A 240 11.71 8.90 15.62
N GLY A 241 11.84 8.31 14.43
CA GLY A 241 12.60 8.89 13.33
C GLY A 241 12.08 10.26 12.87
N LEU A 242 10.75 10.43 12.77
CA LEU A 242 10.15 11.72 12.40
C LEU A 242 10.38 12.81 13.46
N LEU A 243 10.34 12.45 14.75
CA LEU A 243 10.69 13.36 15.84
C LEU A 243 12.17 13.74 15.82
N ILE A 244 13.06 12.77 15.61
CA ILE A 244 14.50 13.01 15.45
C ILE A 244 14.74 13.96 14.28
N ASN A 245 14.12 13.71 13.12
CA ASN A 245 14.19 14.59 11.95
C ASN A 245 13.60 15.98 12.21
N PHE A 246 12.53 16.09 12.99
CA PHE A 246 11.95 17.37 13.38
C PHE A 246 12.92 18.22 14.20
N ILE A 247 13.60 17.63 15.18
CA ILE A 247 14.61 18.34 15.98
C ILE A 247 15.86 18.59 15.14
N HIS A 248 16.34 17.60 14.37
CA HIS A 248 17.52 17.72 13.51
C HIS A 248 17.38 18.85 12.50
N HIS A 249 16.26 18.93 11.79
CA HIS A 249 16.06 19.94 10.76
C HIS A 249 15.99 21.36 11.32
N ASN A 250 15.33 21.55 12.47
CA ASN A 250 15.08 22.88 13.03
C ASN A 250 16.18 23.34 14.01
N TRP A 251 16.74 22.41 14.79
CA TRP A 251 17.73 22.66 15.83
C TRP A 251 18.78 21.53 15.89
N PRO A 252 19.67 21.41 14.90
CA PRO A 252 20.68 20.33 14.86
C PRO A 252 21.55 20.27 16.12
N SER A 253 21.84 21.42 16.72
CA SER A 253 22.67 21.50 17.92
C SER A 253 22.07 20.78 19.14
N LEU A 254 20.74 20.62 19.22
CA LEU A 254 20.08 19.90 20.31
C LEU A 254 20.39 18.39 20.29
N LEU A 255 20.65 17.79 19.13
CA LEU A 255 21.00 16.36 19.04
C LEU A 255 22.38 16.07 19.62
N ARG A 256 23.26 17.08 19.66
CA ARG A 256 24.60 16.97 20.25
C ARG A 256 24.57 17.00 21.77
N LEU A 257 23.46 17.45 22.34
CA LEU A 257 23.21 17.51 23.77
C LEU A 257 22.41 16.27 24.21
N PRO A 258 22.46 15.87 25.49
CA PRO A 258 21.67 14.75 26.02
C PRO A 258 20.18 15.15 26.19
N PHE A 259 19.57 15.64 25.10
CA PHE A 259 18.21 16.15 25.05
C PHE A 259 17.21 15.05 24.69
N LEU A 260 17.54 14.15 23.76
CA LEU A 260 16.67 13.08 23.31
C LEU A 260 16.92 11.78 24.07
N GLU A 261 15.85 11.22 24.63
CA GLU A 261 15.80 9.92 25.26
C GLU A 261 14.64 9.11 24.68
N GLU A 262 14.69 7.80 24.88
CA GLU A 262 13.65 6.87 24.48
C GLU A 262 13.27 6.00 25.67
N PHE A 263 11.99 5.66 25.75
CA PHE A 263 11.45 4.70 26.69
C PHE A 263 11.00 3.45 25.93
N ILE A 264 11.68 2.32 26.16
CA ILE A 264 11.35 1.03 25.54
C ILE A 264 10.52 0.16 26.49
N THR A 265 9.65 -0.68 25.93
CA THR A 265 8.89 -1.69 26.67
C THR A 265 9.15 -3.08 26.10
N PRO A 266 8.99 -4.16 26.88
CA PRO A 266 9.18 -5.51 26.37
C PRO A 266 8.14 -5.85 25.29
N ILE A 267 8.58 -6.56 24.25
CA ILE A 267 7.76 -7.03 23.13
C ILE A 267 7.09 -8.36 23.48
N VAL A 268 7.79 -9.22 24.24
CA VAL A 268 7.29 -10.55 24.63
C VAL A 268 7.53 -10.76 26.12
N LYS A 269 6.54 -11.34 26.80
CA LYS A 269 6.73 -11.89 28.15
C LYS A 269 6.41 -13.37 28.19
N ALA A 270 7.33 -14.16 28.72
CA ALA A 270 7.13 -15.57 29.02
C ALA A 270 6.92 -15.74 30.53
N SER A 271 5.83 -16.41 30.92
CA SER A 271 5.46 -16.61 32.33
C SER A 271 5.29 -18.10 32.66
N LYS A 272 5.92 -18.55 33.76
CA LYS A 272 5.78 -19.90 34.29
C LYS A 272 5.73 -19.86 35.82
N GLY A 273 4.55 -20.12 36.39
CA GLY A 273 4.33 -20.00 37.83
C GLY A 273 4.55 -18.57 38.33
N LYS A 274 5.60 -18.35 39.14
CA LYS A 274 5.99 -17.03 39.66
C LYS A 274 7.12 -16.36 38.87
N THR A 275 7.72 -17.07 37.92
CA THR A 275 8.84 -16.55 37.12
C THR A 275 8.29 -15.87 35.87
N GLU A 276 8.67 -14.63 35.66
CA GLU A 276 8.32 -13.83 34.48
C GLU A 276 9.61 -13.36 33.81
N LEU A 277 9.77 -13.67 32.52
CA LEU A 277 10.86 -13.23 31.68
C LEU A 277 10.33 -12.23 30.66
N SER A 278 11.03 -11.12 30.48
CA SER A 278 10.66 -10.05 29.57
C SER A 278 11.74 -9.89 28.50
N PHE A 279 11.33 -9.92 27.23
CA PHE A 279 12.19 -9.82 26.06
C PHE A 279 11.89 -8.53 25.31
N TYR A 280 12.94 -7.84 24.85
CA TYR A 280 12.82 -6.50 24.23
C TYR A 280 13.05 -6.52 22.72
N SER A 281 13.46 -7.66 22.17
CA SER A 281 13.52 -7.93 20.75
C SER A 281 12.96 -9.33 20.48
N LEU A 282 12.41 -9.54 19.27
CA LEU A 282 11.98 -10.88 18.85
C LEU A 282 13.16 -11.86 18.77
N PRO A 283 14.33 -11.50 18.22
CA PRO A 283 15.48 -12.40 18.22
C PRO A 283 15.94 -12.83 19.62
N GLU A 284 15.90 -11.96 20.64
CA GLU A 284 16.21 -12.33 22.02
C GLU A 284 15.23 -13.40 22.57
N PHE A 285 13.96 -13.31 22.16
CA PHE A 285 12.94 -14.29 22.52
C PHE A 285 13.13 -15.62 21.78
N GLU A 286 13.51 -15.58 20.50
CA GLU A 286 13.81 -16.79 19.72
C GLU A 286 15.05 -17.52 20.26
N GLU A 287 16.15 -16.80 20.54
CA GLU A 287 17.35 -17.38 21.16
C GLU A 287 17.00 -18.09 22.48
N TRP A 288 16.11 -17.52 23.29
CA TRP A 288 15.62 -18.14 24.52
C TRP A 288 14.77 -19.38 24.27
N LYS A 289 13.89 -19.37 23.26
CA LYS A 289 13.09 -20.54 22.87
C LYS A 289 13.97 -21.69 22.42
N THR A 290 14.96 -21.43 21.56
CA THR A 290 15.92 -22.44 21.08
C THR A 290 16.77 -23.00 22.22
N ALA A 291 17.17 -22.17 23.19
CA ALA A 291 17.96 -22.61 24.32
C ALA A 291 17.17 -23.34 25.43
N THR A 292 15.82 -23.26 25.41
CA THR A 292 14.96 -23.75 26.51
C THR A 292 14.10 -24.92 26.05
N ASN A 293 14.50 -26.16 26.36
CA ASN A 293 13.80 -27.38 25.92
C ASN A 293 12.32 -27.47 26.32
N ASP A 294 11.87 -26.78 27.38
CA ASP A 294 10.49 -26.83 27.86
C ASP A 294 9.69 -25.54 27.63
N TRP A 295 10.11 -24.71 26.66
CA TRP A 295 9.49 -23.42 26.35
C TRP A 295 7.98 -23.50 26.10
N GLN A 296 7.49 -24.62 25.53
CA GLN A 296 6.07 -24.87 25.23
C GLN A 296 5.17 -24.87 26.49
N ARG A 297 5.75 -25.16 27.67
CA ARG A 297 5.03 -25.12 28.95
C ARG A 297 4.90 -23.70 29.53
N TRP A 298 5.58 -22.72 28.93
CA TRP A 298 5.50 -21.32 29.35
C TRP A 298 4.30 -20.65 28.69
N ARG A 299 3.61 -19.79 29.43
CA ARG A 299 2.61 -18.92 28.85
C ARG A 299 3.30 -17.68 28.27
N VAL A 300 3.40 -17.65 26.95
CA VAL A 300 3.94 -16.53 26.17
C VAL A 300 2.83 -15.53 25.87
N LYS A 301 3.12 -14.24 26.04
CA LYS A 301 2.21 -13.14 25.69
C LYS A 301 2.98 -12.07 24.92
N TYR A 302 2.47 -11.72 23.74
CA TYR A 302 3.00 -10.63 22.92
C TYR A 302 2.37 -9.28 23.30
N TYR A 303 3.20 -8.24 23.38
CA TYR A 303 2.85 -6.87 23.75
C TYR A 303 2.96 -5.99 22.51
N LYS A 304 1.89 -5.98 21.71
CA LYS A 304 1.83 -5.31 20.40
C LYS A 304 1.57 -3.80 20.49
N GLY A 305 1.08 -3.30 21.63
CA GLY A 305 0.96 -1.87 21.89
C GLY A 305 1.09 -1.56 23.37
N LEU A 306 1.43 -0.30 23.70
CA LEU A 306 1.62 0.15 25.07
C LEU A 306 0.33 0.03 25.90
N GLY A 307 -0.84 0.12 25.26
CA GLY A 307 -2.13 -0.09 25.91
C GLY A 307 -2.36 -1.52 26.43
N THR A 308 -1.58 -2.51 25.99
CA THR A 308 -1.68 -3.91 26.45
C THR A 308 -1.12 -4.11 27.85
N SER A 309 -0.18 -3.24 28.27
CA SER A 309 0.42 -3.29 29.60
C SER A 309 -0.53 -2.74 30.66
N THR A 310 -0.64 -3.44 31.77
CA THR A 310 -1.45 -3.02 32.91
C THR A 310 -0.80 -1.85 33.66
N ALA A 311 -1.58 -1.11 34.45
CA ALA A 311 -1.06 -0.05 35.31
C ALA A 311 -0.03 -0.55 36.34
N LYS A 312 -0.08 -1.84 36.73
CA LYS A 312 0.91 -2.45 37.63
C LYS A 312 2.25 -2.59 36.92
N GLU A 313 2.24 -3.17 35.71
CA GLU A 313 3.45 -3.30 34.88
C GLU A 313 4.04 -1.93 34.53
N ALA A 314 3.20 -0.93 34.24
CA ALA A 314 3.65 0.44 34.03
C ALA A 314 4.46 0.97 35.24
N LYS A 315 3.99 0.72 36.48
CA LYS A 315 4.74 1.13 37.67
C LYS A 315 6.06 0.37 37.81
N GLU A 316 6.09 -0.92 37.47
CA GLU A 316 7.32 -1.72 37.45
C GLU A 316 8.33 -1.15 36.44
N TYR A 317 7.89 -0.83 35.21
CA TYR A 317 8.76 -0.25 34.19
C TYR A 317 9.36 1.09 34.62
N PHE A 318 8.55 1.95 35.24
CA PHE A 318 9.02 3.25 35.73
C PHE A 318 9.88 3.14 37.00
N SER A 319 9.76 2.04 37.75
CA SER A 319 10.64 1.74 38.89
C SER A 319 12.04 1.31 38.39
N ASP A 320 12.10 0.54 37.30
CA ASP A 320 13.36 0.18 36.61
C ASP A 320 13.67 1.11 35.42
N MET A 321 13.67 2.42 35.67
CA MET A 321 13.95 3.43 34.65
C MET A 321 15.34 3.24 33.99
N ILE A 322 16.28 2.55 34.63
CA ILE A 322 17.62 2.32 34.07
C ILE A 322 17.56 1.35 32.88
N ARG A 323 16.75 0.29 32.97
CA ARG A 323 16.57 -0.67 31.87
C ARG A 323 15.73 -0.12 30.73
N HIS A 324 14.71 0.67 31.05
CA HIS A 324 13.74 1.17 30.09
C HIS A 324 14.15 2.46 29.38
N ARG A 325 15.06 3.25 29.96
CA ARG A 325 15.55 4.50 29.36
C ARG A 325 16.79 4.26 28.51
N ILE A 326 16.66 4.52 27.22
CA ILE A 326 17.78 4.52 26.27
C ILE A 326 18.09 5.97 25.87
N ARG A 327 19.38 6.34 25.87
CA ARG A 327 19.81 7.68 25.45
C ARG A 327 20.29 7.69 24.02
N PHE A 328 19.94 8.71 23.25
CA PHE A 328 20.57 8.93 21.95
C PHE A 328 21.92 9.62 22.13
N ARG A 329 22.97 9.09 21.50
CA ARG A 329 24.32 9.66 21.51
C ARG A 329 24.71 10.09 20.10
N TYR A 330 25.00 11.37 19.94
CA TYR A 330 25.62 11.90 18.73
C TYR A 330 27.13 11.62 18.73
N GLN A 331 27.65 11.06 17.64
CA GLN A 331 29.06 10.71 17.43
C GLN A 331 29.72 11.49 16.29
N GLY A 332 28.97 12.19 15.43
CA GLY A 332 29.56 13.06 14.41
C GLY A 332 28.71 13.22 13.16
N GLY A 333 29.35 13.58 12.05
CA GLY A 333 28.67 13.90 10.79
C GLY A 333 27.94 12.73 10.14
N GLU A 334 28.29 11.48 10.45
CA GLU A 334 27.57 10.31 9.92
C GLU A 334 26.13 10.22 10.47
N ASP A 335 25.89 10.63 11.72
CA ASP A 335 24.54 10.72 12.28
C ASP A 335 23.67 11.72 11.49
N ASP A 336 24.24 12.89 11.16
CA ASP A 336 23.54 13.90 10.35
C ASP A 336 23.21 13.34 8.96
N ARG A 337 24.17 12.65 8.33
CA ARG A 337 24.00 12.04 7.02
C ARG A 337 22.96 10.93 7.02
N ALA A 338 22.93 10.08 8.05
CA ALA A 338 21.96 9.00 8.21
C ALA A 338 20.52 9.55 8.36
N ILE A 339 20.33 10.60 9.17
CA ILE A 339 19.03 11.27 9.30
C ILE A 339 18.59 11.90 7.97
N GLU A 340 19.52 12.55 7.26
CA GLU A 340 19.22 13.12 5.94
C GLU A 340 18.86 12.05 4.91
N LEU A 341 19.60 10.94 4.88
CA LEU A 341 19.31 9.79 4.03
C LEU A 341 17.87 9.32 4.24
N ALA A 342 17.45 9.14 5.49
CA ALA A 342 16.12 8.65 5.82
C ALA A 342 14.98 9.60 5.39
N PHE A 343 15.11 10.91 5.61
CA PHE A 343 13.97 11.85 5.52
C PHE A 343 14.02 12.86 4.38
N SER A 344 15.15 13.02 3.68
CA SER A 344 15.32 13.98 2.59
C SER A 344 14.65 13.50 1.30
N LYS A 345 13.74 14.29 0.71
CA LYS A 345 13.14 13.94 -0.60
C LYS A 345 14.13 14.00 -1.78
N LYS A 346 15.37 14.46 -1.56
CA LYS A 346 16.43 14.52 -2.58
C LYS A 346 17.29 13.25 -2.63
N MET A 347 17.27 12.44 -1.58
CA MET A 347 18.09 11.23 -1.44
C MET A 347 17.30 9.96 -1.74
N VAL A 348 16.33 10.02 -2.67
CA VAL A 348 15.47 8.87 -3.01
C VAL A 348 16.32 7.72 -3.56
N ASP A 349 17.22 7.97 -4.49
CA ASP A 349 18.02 6.92 -5.10
C ASP A 349 19.04 6.32 -4.11
N GLN A 350 19.60 7.15 -3.23
CA GLN A 350 20.45 6.67 -2.13
C GLN A 350 19.66 5.79 -1.14
N ARG A 351 18.39 6.12 -0.86
CA ARG A 351 17.53 5.24 -0.04
C ARG A 351 17.20 3.94 -0.73
N LYS A 352 17.00 3.93 -2.05
CA LYS A 352 16.75 2.69 -2.79
C LYS A 352 17.95 1.75 -2.67
N GLU A 353 19.16 2.29 -2.81
CA GLU A 353 20.39 1.52 -2.62
C GLU A 353 20.53 1.01 -1.18
N TRP A 354 20.33 1.89 -0.19
CA TRP A 354 20.37 1.54 1.23
C TRP A 354 19.39 0.42 1.61
N LEU A 355 18.17 0.47 1.07
CA LEU A 355 17.18 -0.57 1.33
C LEU A 355 17.47 -1.85 0.54
N ARG A 356 17.99 -1.75 -0.69
CA ARG A 356 18.44 -2.92 -1.46
C ARG A 356 19.57 -3.64 -0.74
N SER A 357 20.62 -2.92 -0.32
CA SER A 357 21.73 -3.51 0.42
C SER A 357 21.26 -4.16 1.73
N GLY A 358 20.30 -3.53 2.42
CA GLY A 358 19.70 -4.11 3.62
C GLY A 358 18.88 -5.38 3.35
N MET A 359 18.15 -5.46 2.22
CA MET A 359 17.43 -6.67 1.81
C MET A 359 18.39 -7.79 1.39
N GLU A 360 19.44 -7.47 0.64
CA GLU A 360 20.47 -8.43 0.23
C GLU A 360 21.25 -8.99 1.43
N GLU A 361 21.62 -8.14 2.40
CA GLU A 361 22.28 -8.59 3.63
C GLU A 361 21.39 -9.54 4.43
N ARG A 362 20.10 -9.23 4.59
CA ARG A 362 19.16 -10.14 5.27
C ARG A 362 19.02 -11.46 4.53
N LYS A 363 18.91 -11.42 3.20
CA LYS A 363 18.86 -12.61 2.36
C LYS A 363 20.11 -13.47 2.57
N GLN A 364 21.29 -12.87 2.50
CA GLN A 364 22.55 -13.58 2.67
C GLN A 364 22.69 -14.17 4.08
N ARG A 365 22.26 -13.44 5.12
CA ARG A 365 22.26 -13.96 6.49
C ARG A 365 21.34 -15.17 6.65
N ARG A 366 20.16 -15.12 6.04
CA ARG A 366 19.20 -16.23 6.01
C ARG A 366 19.79 -17.46 5.31
N GLU A 367 20.37 -17.28 4.13
CA GLU A 367 21.04 -18.37 3.38
C GLU A 367 22.21 -19.00 4.15
N LEU A 368 22.85 -18.24 5.04
CA LEU A 368 23.95 -18.68 5.90
C LEU A 368 23.52 -19.17 7.29
N GLY A 369 22.22 -19.10 7.64
CA GLY A 369 21.70 -19.44 8.97
C GLY A 369 22.25 -18.53 10.09
N LEU A 370 22.60 -17.29 9.77
CA LEU A 370 23.11 -16.31 10.74
C LEU A 370 21.97 -15.50 11.37
N PRO A 371 22.03 -15.19 12.68
CA PRO A 371 20.98 -14.40 13.34
C PRO A 371 20.92 -12.96 12.81
N GLU A 372 19.72 -12.38 12.84
CA GLU A 372 19.51 -10.98 12.49
C GLU A 372 20.16 -10.04 13.53
N VAL A 373 20.67 -8.89 13.07
CA VAL A 373 21.17 -7.85 13.99
C VAL A 373 19.98 -7.13 14.61
N TYR A 374 19.93 -7.09 15.95
CA TYR A 374 18.91 -6.35 16.68
C TYR A 374 19.50 -5.31 17.64
N LEU A 375 18.70 -4.29 17.95
CA LEU A 375 18.99 -3.31 18.99
C LEU A 375 18.34 -3.72 20.33
N TYR A 376 18.72 -3.02 21.41
CA TYR A 376 18.12 -3.16 22.75
C TYR A 376 18.39 -4.46 23.53
N GLY A 377 19.54 -5.10 23.26
CA GLY A 377 20.08 -6.14 24.14
C GLY A 377 20.21 -5.67 25.61
N LYS A 378 20.39 -6.64 26.52
CA LYS A 378 20.31 -6.42 27.99
C LYS A 378 21.20 -5.31 28.53
N GLU A 379 22.35 -5.06 27.89
CA GLU A 379 23.32 -4.05 28.35
C GLU A 379 23.20 -2.69 27.65
N THR A 380 22.29 -2.55 26.68
CA THR A 380 22.16 -1.33 25.88
C THR A 380 21.59 -0.19 26.74
N LYS A 381 22.39 0.87 26.93
CA LYS A 381 21.99 2.10 27.65
C LYS A 381 21.97 3.34 26.76
N ALA A 382 22.63 3.28 25.61
CA ALA A 382 22.67 4.35 24.64
C ALA A 382 22.77 3.78 23.22
N VAL A 383 22.20 4.50 22.25
CA VAL A 383 22.18 4.16 20.82
C VAL A 383 22.58 5.40 20.02
N THR A 384 23.32 5.22 18.93
CA THR A 384 23.68 6.32 18.02
C THR A 384 22.54 6.60 17.04
N PHE A 385 22.50 7.80 16.46
CA PHE A 385 21.46 8.09 15.46
C PHE A 385 21.67 7.27 14.19
N GLU A 386 22.93 7.02 13.81
CA GLU A 386 23.29 6.10 12.73
C GLU A 386 22.77 4.68 12.98
N ASP A 387 23.05 4.10 14.16
CA ASP A 387 22.59 2.76 14.51
C ASP A 387 21.06 2.68 14.51
N PHE A 388 20.40 3.69 15.07
CA PHE A 388 18.94 3.77 15.04
C PHE A 388 18.40 3.77 13.60
N VAL A 389 18.97 4.58 12.70
CA VAL A 389 18.55 4.62 11.30
C VAL A 389 18.79 3.28 10.61
N ASN A 390 20.00 2.74 10.72
CA ASN A 390 20.45 1.57 9.96
C ASN A 390 20.01 0.21 10.53
N LYS A 391 19.61 0.13 11.82
CA LYS A 391 19.22 -1.13 12.47
C LYS A 391 17.75 -1.19 12.89
N GLU A 392 17.08 -0.06 13.09
CA GLU A 392 15.67 -0.03 13.50
C GLU A 392 14.77 0.66 12.46
N LEU A 393 15.10 1.88 12.02
CA LEU A 393 14.28 2.60 11.04
C LEU A 393 14.23 1.89 9.69
N ILE A 394 15.31 1.20 9.29
CA ILE A 394 15.33 0.36 8.08
C ILE A 394 14.27 -0.76 8.14
N LEU A 395 13.99 -1.30 9.32
CA LEU A 395 12.98 -2.35 9.50
C LEU A 395 11.60 -1.81 9.15
N TYR A 396 11.29 -0.58 9.60
CA TYR A 396 10.09 0.12 9.21
C TYR A 396 10.02 0.36 7.71
N SER A 397 11.11 0.84 7.09
CA SER A 397 11.13 1.12 5.65
C SER A 397 10.88 -0.13 4.81
N ASN A 398 11.41 -1.28 5.23
CA ASN A 398 11.14 -2.57 4.57
C ASN A 398 9.70 -3.03 4.79
N MET A 399 9.18 -3.02 6.03
CA MET A 399 7.76 -3.33 6.30
C MET A 399 6.82 -2.40 5.52
N ASP A 400 7.16 -1.11 5.43
CA ASP A 400 6.36 -0.13 4.69
C ASP A 400 6.32 -0.45 3.20
N ASN A 401 7.42 -0.96 2.63
CA ASN A 401 7.44 -1.48 1.27
C ASN A 401 6.59 -2.75 1.15
N GLU A 402 6.78 -3.74 2.02
CA GLU A 402 6.04 -5.01 2.02
C GLU A 402 4.52 -4.83 2.11
N ARG A 403 4.05 -3.90 2.95
CA ARG A 403 2.61 -3.63 3.08
C ARG A 403 2.05 -2.76 1.95
N SER A 404 2.89 -2.03 1.23
CA SER A 404 2.46 -1.02 0.25
C SER A 404 2.60 -1.47 -1.20
N ILE A 405 3.61 -2.27 -1.51
CA ILE A 405 3.92 -2.80 -2.85
C ILE A 405 3.50 -4.28 -2.88
N PRO A 406 2.70 -4.72 -3.86
CA PRO A 406 2.28 -6.11 -3.93
C PRO A 406 3.37 -7.03 -4.50
N SER A 407 3.16 -8.34 -4.33
CA SER A 407 3.97 -9.36 -5.01
C SER A 407 3.59 -9.46 -6.49
N LEU A 408 4.58 -9.76 -7.34
CA LEU A 408 4.37 -10.12 -8.74
C LEU A 408 3.48 -11.36 -8.90
N VAL A 409 3.54 -12.30 -7.95
CA VAL A 409 2.90 -13.61 -8.09
C VAL A 409 1.38 -13.50 -7.98
N ASP A 410 0.85 -12.96 -6.87
CA ASP A 410 -0.59 -12.81 -6.67
C ASP A 410 -1.14 -11.41 -6.95
N GLY A 411 -0.28 -10.40 -7.09
CA GLY A 411 -0.71 -9.00 -7.21
C GLY A 411 -1.37 -8.46 -5.95
N LEU A 412 -1.25 -9.14 -4.80
CA LEU A 412 -1.87 -8.75 -3.55
C LEU A 412 -0.86 -8.15 -2.58
N LYS A 413 -1.34 -7.21 -1.77
CA LYS A 413 -0.66 -6.74 -0.56
C LYS A 413 -1.00 -7.68 0.61
N PRO A 414 -0.17 -7.77 1.67
CA PRO A 414 -0.42 -8.63 2.82
C PRO A 414 -1.83 -8.50 3.40
N GLY A 415 -2.34 -7.27 3.58
CA GLY A 415 -3.71 -7.05 4.06
C GLY A 415 -4.80 -7.64 3.16
N GLN A 416 -4.61 -7.60 1.83
CA GLN A 416 -5.53 -8.21 0.87
C GLN A 416 -5.43 -9.74 0.93
N ARG A 417 -4.21 -10.27 1.08
CA ARG A 417 -3.93 -11.71 1.18
C ARG A 417 -4.57 -12.32 2.43
N LYS A 418 -4.46 -11.65 3.57
CA LYS A 418 -5.15 -12.03 4.83
C LYS A 418 -6.66 -12.16 4.67
N VAL A 419 -7.28 -11.23 3.93
CA VAL A 419 -8.72 -11.27 3.62
C VAL A 419 -9.06 -12.51 2.79
N ILE A 420 -8.33 -12.76 1.69
CA ILE A 420 -8.57 -13.91 0.81
C ILE A 420 -8.32 -15.23 1.54
N PHE A 421 -7.24 -15.32 2.32
CA PHE A 421 -6.92 -16.47 3.16
C PHE A 421 -8.06 -16.79 4.13
N THR A 422 -8.57 -15.80 4.86
CA THR A 422 -9.68 -16.02 5.80
C THR A 422 -10.95 -16.49 5.07
N CYS A 423 -11.25 -15.91 3.91
CA CYS A 423 -12.37 -16.32 3.08
C CYS A 423 -12.28 -17.80 2.64
N PHE A 424 -11.07 -18.25 2.28
CA PHE A 424 -10.80 -19.63 1.88
C PHE A 424 -10.78 -20.59 3.07
N LYS A 425 -10.14 -20.21 4.19
CA LYS A 425 -10.08 -20.99 5.44
C LYS A 425 -11.47 -21.26 6.00
N ARG A 426 -12.37 -20.29 5.94
CA ARG A 426 -13.77 -20.43 6.41
C ARG A 426 -14.71 -21.10 5.40
N ASN A 427 -14.24 -21.36 4.17
CA ASN A 427 -15.06 -21.86 3.07
C ASN A 427 -16.40 -21.09 2.95
N LEU A 428 -16.30 -19.75 2.89
CA LEU A 428 -17.48 -18.86 2.89
C LEU A 428 -18.35 -19.09 1.64
N LYS A 429 -19.48 -19.78 1.82
CA LYS A 429 -20.49 -20.01 0.77
C LYS A 429 -21.70 -19.07 0.86
N ARG A 430 -21.91 -18.46 2.02
CA ARG A 430 -23.00 -17.50 2.27
C ARG A 430 -22.41 -16.11 2.47
N GLU A 431 -23.21 -15.11 2.14
CA GLU A 431 -22.86 -13.71 2.35
C GLU A 431 -22.64 -13.41 3.85
N ILE A 432 -21.65 -12.55 4.13
CA ILE A 432 -21.30 -12.09 5.46
C ILE A 432 -21.15 -10.58 5.46
N LYS A 433 -21.52 -9.91 6.56
CA LYS A 433 -21.32 -8.46 6.70
C LYS A 433 -19.83 -8.13 6.65
N VAL A 434 -19.47 -7.05 5.95
CA VAL A 434 -18.05 -6.63 5.84
C VAL A 434 -17.43 -6.38 7.22
N ALA A 435 -18.17 -5.76 8.14
CA ALA A 435 -17.67 -5.56 9.52
C ALA A 435 -17.40 -6.88 10.26
N GLN A 436 -18.24 -7.90 10.07
CA GLN A 436 -18.04 -9.22 10.69
C GLN A 436 -16.88 -9.98 10.04
N LEU A 437 -16.75 -9.88 8.71
CA LEU A 437 -15.62 -10.47 8.01
C LEU A 437 -14.30 -9.85 8.46
N ALA A 438 -14.23 -8.52 8.62
CA ALA A 438 -13.04 -7.84 9.13
C ALA A 438 -12.63 -8.36 10.51
N GLY A 439 -13.57 -8.53 11.45
CA GLY A 439 -13.28 -9.11 12.76
C GLY A 439 -12.74 -10.55 12.67
N SER A 440 -13.33 -11.39 11.82
CA SER A 440 -12.83 -12.76 11.60
C SER A 440 -11.47 -12.80 10.91
N VAL A 441 -11.17 -11.86 10.02
CA VAL A 441 -9.84 -11.77 9.38
C VAL A 441 -8.80 -11.35 10.40
N ALA A 442 -9.13 -10.41 11.29
CA ALA A 442 -8.24 -9.99 12.36
C ALA A 442 -7.90 -11.15 13.32
N GLU A 443 -8.89 -11.98 13.67
CA GLU A 443 -8.72 -13.17 14.50
C GLU A 443 -7.90 -14.26 13.79
N HIS A 444 -8.29 -14.68 12.59
CA HIS A 444 -7.69 -15.87 11.93
C HIS A 444 -6.35 -15.61 11.24
N SER A 445 -6.03 -14.35 10.93
CA SER A 445 -4.81 -13.96 10.21
C SER A 445 -3.88 -13.09 11.05
N ALA A 446 -4.13 -12.98 12.36
CA ALA A 446 -3.36 -12.16 13.29
C ALA A 446 -3.10 -10.74 12.73
N TYR A 447 -4.15 -9.97 12.42
CA TYR A 447 -3.98 -8.62 11.87
C TYR A 447 -3.91 -7.55 12.97
N HIS A 448 -2.81 -6.79 13.01
CA HIS A 448 -2.52 -5.87 14.13
C HIS A 448 -2.83 -4.39 13.87
N HIS A 449 -3.15 -3.98 12.65
CA HIS A 449 -3.27 -2.54 12.27
C HIS A 449 -4.71 -1.98 12.34
N GLY A 450 -5.60 -2.63 13.09
CA GLY A 450 -6.98 -2.19 13.31
C GLY A 450 -7.96 -2.48 12.17
N GLU A 451 -9.19 -2.80 12.53
CA GLU A 451 -10.19 -3.33 11.57
C GLU A 451 -10.66 -2.33 10.52
N VAL A 452 -10.53 -1.01 10.76
CA VAL A 452 -10.99 0.03 9.81
C VAL A 452 -10.25 -0.06 8.47
N SER A 453 -8.93 -0.25 8.52
CA SER A 453 -8.10 -0.45 7.32
C SER A 453 -8.50 -1.73 6.58
N LEU A 454 -8.85 -2.77 7.33
CA LEU A 454 -9.24 -4.06 6.81
C LEU A 454 -10.61 -4.03 6.15
N MET A 455 -11.58 -3.31 6.72
CA MET A 455 -12.89 -3.05 6.11
C MET A 455 -12.74 -2.31 4.78
N ALA A 456 -11.88 -1.29 4.71
CA ALA A 456 -11.59 -0.60 3.46
C ALA A 456 -10.92 -1.54 2.43
N THR A 457 -10.02 -2.42 2.88
CA THR A 457 -9.38 -3.43 2.04
C THR A 457 -10.40 -4.40 1.44
N ILE A 458 -11.35 -4.89 2.24
CA ILE A 458 -12.43 -5.77 1.78
C ILE A 458 -13.30 -5.06 0.74
N ILE A 459 -13.66 -3.79 0.97
CA ILE A 459 -14.45 -2.99 0.02
C ILE A 459 -13.70 -2.86 -1.31
N ASN A 460 -12.42 -2.50 -1.28
CA ASN A 460 -11.60 -2.34 -2.48
C ASN A 460 -11.45 -3.65 -3.28
N LEU A 461 -11.37 -4.80 -2.61
CA LEU A 461 -11.35 -6.12 -3.28
C LEU A 461 -12.68 -6.51 -3.94
N ALA A 462 -13.79 -5.93 -3.49
CA ALA A 462 -15.13 -6.20 -3.99
C ALA A 462 -15.61 -5.22 -5.09
N GLN A 463 -15.01 -4.02 -5.16
CA GLN A 463 -15.39 -2.98 -6.12
C GLN A 463 -15.26 -3.46 -7.58
N ASN A 464 -16.25 -3.09 -8.40
CA ASN A 464 -16.40 -3.56 -9.78
C ASN A 464 -16.83 -2.46 -10.79
N PHE A 465 -16.74 -1.18 -10.41
CA PHE A 465 -17.07 -0.05 -11.30
C PHE A 465 -15.92 0.26 -12.28
N VAL A 466 -16.21 1.01 -13.34
CA VAL A 466 -15.23 1.36 -14.40
C VAL A 466 -13.99 2.04 -13.81
N GLY A 467 -12.81 1.47 -14.04
CA GLY A 467 -11.54 1.97 -13.51
C GLY A 467 -11.13 1.44 -12.12
N SER A 468 -11.89 0.47 -11.56
CA SER A 468 -11.51 -0.30 -10.37
C SER A 468 -10.87 -1.65 -10.75
N ASN A 469 -11.45 -2.78 -10.36
CA ASN A 469 -10.95 -4.13 -10.67
C ASN A 469 -11.53 -4.66 -11.99
N ASN A 470 -10.69 -5.28 -12.82
CA ASN A 470 -11.17 -6.03 -13.98
C ASN A 470 -11.85 -7.35 -13.54
N ILE A 471 -11.29 -8.01 -12.52
CA ILE A 471 -11.87 -9.20 -11.88
C ILE A 471 -11.87 -8.97 -10.36
N ASN A 472 -13.05 -8.68 -9.80
CA ASN A 472 -13.21 -8.56 -8.36
C ASN A 472 -13.25 -9.95 -7.70
N LEU A 473 -12.36 -10.18 -6.73
CA LEU A 473 -12.23 -11.45 -6.02
C LEU A 473 -13.34 -11.65 -4.98
N LEU A 474 -13.94 -10.56 -4.53
CA LEU A 474 -15.10 -10.54 -3.64
C LEU A 474 -16.32 -9.97 -4.37
N GLN A 475 -17.52 -10.40 -4.01
CA GLN A 475 -18.75 -9.86 -4.57
C GLN A 475 -19.22 -8.61 -3.80
N PRO A 476 -19.60 -7.52 -4.51
CA PRO A 476 -20.15 -6.33 -3.88
C PRO A 476 -21.66 -6.50 -3.62
N ILE A 477 -22.04 -7.10 -2.49
CA ILE A 477 -23.45 -7.31 -2.12
C ILE A 477 -23.93 -6.11 -1.29
N GLY A 478 -24.44 -5.10 -1.98
CA GLY A 478 -24.84 -3.81 -1.42
C GLY A 478 -24.08 -2.65 -2.07
N GLN A 479 -24.00 -1.51 -1.39
CA GLN A 479 -23.39 -0.29 -1.93
C GLN A 479 -21.89 -0.22 -1.61
N PHE A 480 -21.05 -0.76 -2.50
CA PHE A 480 -19.58 -0.80 -2.38
C PHE A 480 -18.87 0.42 -2.98
N GLY A 481 -19.66 1.46 -3.28
CA GLY A 481 -19.21 2.68 -3.95
C GLY A 481 -19.23 2.55 -5.47
N THR A 482 -19.28 3.69 -6.13
CA THR A 482 -19.51 3.79 -7.57
C THR A 482 -18.44 4.65 -8.23
N ARG A 483 -18.50 4.75 -9.56
CA ARG A 483 -17.62 5.66 -10.30
C ARG A 483 -17.89 7.14 -10.04
N LEU A 484 -19.00 7.50 -9.37
CA LEU A 484 -19.34 8.90 -9.07
C LEU A 484 -18.28 9.58 -8.21
N GLN A 485 -17.74 8.86 -7.22
CA GLN A 485 -16.71 9.34 -6.29
C GLN A 485 -15.49 8.41 -6.19
N GLY A 486 -15.35 7.49 -7.16
CA GLY A 486 -14.26 6.51 -7.17
C GLY A 486 -14.28 5.58 -5.96
N GLY A 487 -15.47 5.11 -5.57
CA GLY A 487 -15.65 4.17 -4.47
C GLY A 487 -15.76 4.81 -3.07
N LYS A 488 -15.56 6.13 -2.93
CA LYS A 488 -15.67 6.83 -1.63
C LYS A 488 -17.10 6.95 -1.12
N ASP A 489 -18.07 6.79 -2.00
CA ASP A 489 -19.51 6.75 -1.75
C ASP A 489 -19.98 5.36 -1.27
N ALA A 490 -19.05 4.46 -0.93
CA ALA A 490 -19.39 3.18 -0.30
C ALA A 490 -20.14 3.37 1.03
N ALA A 491 -21.16 2.54 1.24
CA ALA A 491 -21.90 2.53 2.49
C ALA A 491 -21.05 1.98 3.64
N SER A 492 -21.47 2.28 4.88
CA SER A 492 -20.79 1.79 6.08
C SER A 492 -20.64 0.26 6.05
N PRO A 493 -19.48 -0.30 6.46
CA PRO A 493 -19.23 -1.74 6.54
C PRO A 493 -20.25 -2.57 7.32
N ARG A 494 -21.09 -1.91 8.14
CA ARG A 494 -22.16 -2.54 8.91
C ARG A 494 -23.42 -2.87 8.08
N TYR A 495 -23.60 -2.21 6.93
CA TYR A 495 -24.78 -2.35 6.07
C TYR A 495 -24.54 -3.20 4.82
N ILE A 496 -23.27 -3.42 4.45
CA ILE A 496 -22.89 -4.10 3.23
C ILE A 496 -22.37 -5.51 3.52
N PHE A 497 -22.62 -6.41 2.58
CA PHE A 497 -22.28 -7.82 2.66
C PHE A 497 -21.34 -8.21 1.53
N THR A 498 -20.57 -9.27 1.74
CA THR A 498 -19.67 -9.79 0.72
C THR A 498 -19.54 -11.30 0.83
N MET A 499 -19.02 -11.90 -0.23
CA MET A 499 -18.61 -13.30 -0.29
C MET A 499 -17.56 -13.48 -1.39
N PRO A 500 -16.79 -14.58 -1.39
CA PRO A 500 -15.89 -14.89 -2.49
C PRO A 500 -16.63 -14.97 -3.82
N SER A 501 -16.06 -14.36 -4.86
CA SER A 501 -16.55 -14.52 -6.22
C SER A 501 -16.44 -15.99 -6.65
N PRO A 502 -17.39 -16.52 -7.45
CA PRO A 502 -17.26 -17.85 -8.05
C PRO A 502 -15.94 -18.04 -8.81
N ILE A 503 -15.41 -16.96 -9.40
CA ILE A 503 -14.14 -16.94 -10.15
C ILE A 503 -12.92 -17.03 -9.22
N ALA A 504 -13.03 -16.65 -7.94
CA ALA A 504 -11.88 -16.55 -7.04
C ALA A 504 -11.15 -17.89 -6.84
N ARG A 505 -11.89 -19.01 -6.67
CA ARG A 505 -11.30 -20.36 -6.57
C ARG A 505 -10.90 -20.97 -7.91
N CYS A 506 -11.38 -20.44 -9.03
CA CYS A 506 -10.84 -20.78 -10.36
C CYS A 506 -9.49 -20.11 -10.56
N VAL A 507 -9.36 -18.84 -10.16
CA VAL A 507 -8.11 -18.09 -10.24
C VAL A 507 -7.08 -18.61 -9.25
N MET A 508 -7.48 -19.00 -8.04
CA MET A 508 -6.63 -19.56 -6.99
C MET A 508 -7.10 -20.98 -6.62
N PRO A 509 -6.68 -22.00 -7.39
CA PRO A 509 -7.12 -23.38 -7.22
C PRO A 509 -6.82 -23.94 -5.82
N ALA A 510 -7.78 -24.64 -5.23
CA ALA A 510 -7.62 -25.26 -3.91
C ALA A 510 -6.55 -26.37 -3.88
N PHE A 511 -6.20 -26.94 -5.04
CA PHE A 511 -5.12 -27.91 -5.16
C PHE A 511 -3.73 -27.30 -5.03
N ASP A 512 -3.61 -25.97 -5.17
CA ASP A 512 -2.35 -25.27 -4.92
C ASP A 512 -2.16 -24.95 -3.43
N ASP A 513 -3.25 -24.87 -2.63
CA ASP A 513 -3.16 -24.53 -1.20
C ASP A 513 -2.09 -25.37 -0.44
N PRO A 514 -1.96 -26.69 -0.62
CA PRO A 514 -0.98 -27.49 0.14
C PRO A 514 0.48 -27.23 -0.19
N ILE A 515 0.79 -26.66 -1.36
CA ILE A 515 2.18 -26.41 -1.81
C ILE A 515 2.66 -24.98 -1.53
N LEU A 516 1.83 -24.16 -0.88
CA LEU A 516 2.18 -22.79 -0.50
C LEU A 516 2.97 -22.78 0.81
N HIS A 517 3.92 -21.86 0.92
CA HIS A 517 4.65 -21.57 2.16
C HIS A 517 3.77 -20.69 3.07
N TYR A 518 3.32 -21.24 4.21
CA TYR A 518 2.43 -20.54 5.14
C TYR A 518 3.22 -19.89 6.26
N LEU A 519 2.91 -18.63 6.55
CA LEU A 519 3.55 -17.93 7.64
C LEU A 519 2.89 -18.29 8.99
N TYR A 520 3.66 -18.13 10.06
CA TYR A 520 3.19 -18.26 11.44
C TYR A 520 3.36 -16.95 12.20
N ASP A 521 2.32 -16.51 12.91
CA ASP A 521 2.36 -15.35 13.83
C ASP A 521 1.65 -15.76 15.12
N ASP A 522 2.27 -15.55 16.27
CA ASP A 522 1.74 -15.94 17.59
C ASP A 522 1.41 -17.46 17.67
N ASN A 523 2.26 -18.29 17.01
CA ASN A 523 2.07 -19.73 16.80
C ASN A 523 0.78 -20.10 16.03
N LEU A 524 0.09 -19.12 15.44
CA LEU A 524 -1.06 -19.33 14.60
C LEU A 524 -0.61 -19.38 13.13
N ARG A 525 -1.02 -20.43 12.41
CA ARG A 525 -0.87 -20.48 10.96
C ARG A 525 -1.75 -19.42 10.30
N ILE A 526 -1.10 -18.43 9.70
CA ILE A 526 -1.72 -17.30 9.01
C ILE A 526 -1.69 -17.53 7.48
N GLU A 527 -1.77 -16.47 6.67
CA GLU A 527 -1.74 -16.54 5.21
C GLU A 527 -0.36 -16.97 4.67
N PRO A 528 -0.29 -17.48 3.42
CA PRO A 528 0.99 -17.75 2.79
C PRO A 528 1.71 -16.48 2.36
N GLU A 529 3.00 -16.58 2.03
CA GLU A 529 3.77 -15.45 1.48
C GLU A 529 3.10 -14.84 0.25
N PHE A 530 2.62 -15.70 -0.64
CA PHE A 530 1.77 -15.35 -1.77
C PHE A 530 0.90 -16.53 -2.17
N TYR A 531 -0.27 -16.23 -2.75
CA TYR A 531 -1.00 -17.24 -3.52
C TYR A 531 -0.36 -17.37 -4.90
N ILE A 532 -0.57 -18.53 -5.54
CA ILE A 532 -0.10 -18.74 -6.92
C ILE A 532 -1.34 -18.83 -7.81
N PRO A 533 -1.83 -17.70 -8.37
CA PRO A 533 -2.99 -17.75 -9.25
C PRO A 533 -2.65 -18.41 -10.59
N ILE A 534 -3.67 -18.78 -11.38
CA ILE A 534 -3.48 -19.34 -12.73
C ILE A 534 -2.99 -18.31 -13.76
N LEU A 535 -3.14 -17.02 -13.45
CA LEU A 535 -2.82 -15.89 -14.32
C LEU A 535 -2.29 -14.73 -13.46
N PRO A 536 -1.40 -13.86 -13.99
CA PRO A 536 -0.77 -12.79 -13.21
C PRO A 536 -1.81 -11.74 -12.83
N MET A 537 -2.37 -11.86 -11.63
CA MET A 537 -3.44 -10.99 -11.15
C MET A 537 -2.99 -9.53 -11.00
N VAL A 538 -1.69 -9.29 -10.84
CA VAL A 538 -1.08 -7.95 -10.86
C VAL A 538 -1.32 -7.21 -12.18
N LEU A 539 -1.34 -7.92 -13.32
CA LEU A 539 -1.65 -7.33 -14.62
C LEU A 539 -3.16 -7.23 -14.85
N VAL A 540 -3.96 -8.14 -14.30
CA VAL A 540 -5.43 -8.10 -14.45
C VAL A 540 -6.03 -6.91 -13.72
N ASN A 541 -5.77 -6.77 -12.43
CA ASN A 541 -6.37 -5.72 -11.59
C ASN A 541 -5.50 -4.48 -11.45
N GLY A 542 -4.28 -4.51 -12.00
CA GLY A 542 -3.29 -3.48 -11.76
C GLY A 542 -2.79 -3.48 -10.32
N ALA A 543 -1.89 -2.56 -10.04
CA ALA A 543 -1.32 -2.35 -8.71
C ALA A 543 -0.96 -0.88 -8.52
N GLU A 544 -1.25 -0.35 -7.35
CA GLU A 544 -0.79 0.98 -6.96
C GLU A 544 -0.32 0.96 -5.50
N GLY A 545 0.87 1.49 -5.28
CA GLY A 545 1.53 1.45 -3.98
C GLY A 545 2.62 2.49 -3.87
N ILE A 546 2.76 3.08 -2.68
CA ILE A 546 3.83 4.02 -2.36
C ILE A 546 4.44 3.52 -1.07
N GLY A 547 5.69 3.08 -1.15
CA GLY A 547 6.49 2.69 0.00
C GLY A 547 7.62 3.69 0.25
N THR A 548 8.60 3.28 1.04
CA THR A 548 9.78 4.10 1.32
C THR A 548 10.79 3.98 0.18
N GLY A 549 10.96 5.05 -0.61
CA GLY A 549 11.94 5.09 -1.71
C GLY A 549 11.43 4.52 -3.04
N TRP A 550 10.36 3.71 -3.01
CA TRP A 550 9.73 3.12 -4.20
C TRP A 550 8.25 3.45 -4.31
N SER A 551 7.77 3.40 -5.55
CA SER A 551 6.35 3.41 -5.88
C SER A 551 6.10 2.40 -6.98
N THR A 552 4.87 1.95 -7.08
CA THR A 552 4.43 1.05 -8.16
C THR A 552 3.12 1.55 -8.72
N LYS A 553 3.02 1.50 -10.05
CA LYS A 553 1.83 1.83 -10.81
C LYS A 553 1.74 0.91 -12.02
N VAL A 554 1.09 -0.22 -11.83
CA VAL A 554 0.76 -1.20 -12.88
C VAL A 554 -0.69 -0.94 -13.31
N PRO A 555 -0.95 -0.69 -14.60
CA PRO A 555 -2.32 -0.55 -15.10
C PRO A 555 -3.01 -1.90 -15.24
N ASN A 556 -4.32 -1.87 -15.45
CA ASN A 556 -5.10 -3.07 -15.71
C ASN A 556 -4.93 -3.50 -17.19
N TYR A 557 -4.94 -4.80 -17.43
CA TYR A 557 -4.88 -5.42 -18.76
C TYR A 557 -6.04 -6.41 -18.95
N ASN A 558 -6.32 -6.72 -20.21
CA ASN A 558 -7.42 -7.60 -20.58
C ASN A 558 -7.11 -9.06 -20.19
N PRO A 559 -7.93 -9.71 -19.33
CA PRO A 559 -7.70 -11.10 -18.94
C PRO A 559 -7.61 -12.06 -20.12
N ARG A 560 -8.33 -11.81 -21.22
CA ARG A 560 -8.30 -12.67 -22.42
C ARG A 560 -7.00 -12.54 -23.19
N GLU A 561 -6.43 -11.34 -23.26
CA GLU A 561 -5.13 -11.11 -23.92
C GLU A 561 -4.00 -11.72 -23.09
N ILE A 562 -4.07 -11.60 -21.76
CA ILE A 562 -3.13 -12.28 -20.84
C ILE A 562 -3.18 -13.79 -21.06
N VAL A 563 -4.37 -14.38 -21.09
CA VAL A 563 -4.53 -15.82 -21.34
C VAL A 563 -3.99 -16.22 -22.71
N ALA A 564 -4.24 -15.44 -23.76
CA ALA A 564 -3.70 -15.70 -25.09
C ALA A 564 -2.16 -15.70 -25.10
N ASN A 565 -1.53 -14.76 -24.39
CA ASN A 565 -0.07 -14.71 -24.28
C ASN A 565 0.50 -15.81 -23.36
N LEU A 566 -0.21 -16.22 -22.31
CA LEU A 566 0.18 -17.39 -21.52
C LEU A 566 0.16 -18.67 -22.35
N ARG A 567 -0.88 -18.87 -23.18
CA ARG A 567 -0.95 -20.00 -24.12
C ARG A 567 0.21 -20.01 -25.11
N ARG A 568 0.62 -18.84 -25.61
CA ARG A 568 1.81 -18.70 -26.46
C ARG A 568 3.08 -19.12 -25.72
N LEU A 569 3.29 -18.62 -24.50
CA LEU A 569 4.44 -18.99 -23.68
C LEU A 569 4.49 -20.50 -23.39
N LEU A 570 3.34 -21.11 -23.12
CA LEU A 570 3.22 -22.57 -22.94
C LEU A 570 3.55 -23.35 -24.22
N ALA A 571 3.25 -22.78 -25.40
CA ALA A 571 3.62 -23.33 -26.69
C ALA A 571 5.08 -23.04 -27.10
N GLY A 572 5.83 -22.30 -26.28
CA GLY A 572 7.20 -21.87 -26.60
C GLY A 572 7.29 -20.69 -27.58
N GLU A 573 6.18 -19.99 -27.81
CA GLU A 573 6.10 -18.79 -28.65
C GLU A 573 6.31 -17.50 -27.85
N GLU A 574 6.73 -16.44 -28.53
CA GLU A 574 6.92 -15.11 -27.93
C GLU A 574 5.57 -14.41 -27.67
N PRO A 575 5.41 -13.72 -26.52
CA PRO A 575 4.19 -12.99 -26.21
C PRO A 575 4.00 -11.78 -27.14
N GLN A 576 2.75 -11.45 -27.44
CA GLN A 576 2.42 -10.24 -28.18
C GLN A 576 2.30 -9.03 -27.24
N PRO A 577 2.67 -7.82 -27.70
CA PRO A 577 2.53 -6.60 -26.92
C PRO A 577 1.08 -6.37 -26.48
N MET A 578 0.89 -6.14 -25.18
CA MET A 578 -0.42 -5.86 -24.59
C MET A 578 -0.61 -4.36 -24.36
N LYS A 579 -1.84 -3.88 -24.56
CA LYS A 579 -2.23 -2.50 -24.22
C LYS A 579 -3.09 -2.46 -22.95
N PRO A 580 -2.98 -1.41 -22.12
CA PRO A 580 -3.84 -1.26 -20.96
C PRO A 580 -5.32 -1.33 -21.33
N TRP A 581 -6.11 -1.99 -20.50
CA TRP A 581 -7.53 -2.22 -20.72
C TRP A 581 -8.29 -2.24 -19.39
N PHE A 582 -9.39 -1.51 -19.35
CA PHE A 582 -10.26 -1.41 -18.19
C PHE A 582 -11.65 -1.93 -18.53
N LYS A 583 -12.18 -2.79 -17.66
CA LYS A 583 -13.51 -3.37 -17.83
C LYS A 583 -14.59 -2.30 -17.93
N ASN A 584 -15.48 -2.48 -18.92
CA ASN A 584 -16.63 -1.62 -19.22
C ASN A 584 -16.30 -0.17 -19.61
N PHE A 585 -15.02 0.17 -19.83
CA PHE A 585 -14.63 1.48 -20.33
C PHE A 585 -14.98 1.63 -21.82
N ARG A 586 -15.62 2.74 -22.19
CA ARG A 586 -16.08 2.97 -23.57
C ARG A 586 -15.17 3.87 -24.41
N GLY A 587 -14.23 4.57 -23.78
CA GLY A 587 -13.32 5.46 -24.47
C GLY A 587 -12.13 4.75 -25.11
N THR A 588 -11.20 5.53 -25.66
CA THR A 588 -10.00 5.00 -26.33
C THR A 588 -8.76 5.07 -25.43
N ILE A 589 -7.86 4.11 -25.61
CA ILE A 589 -6.53 4.08 -25.00
C ILE A 589 -5.52 3.93 -26.13
N ASP A 590 -4.86 5.03 -26.47
CA ASP A 590 -3.95 5.13 -27.60
C ASP A 590 -2.50 5.22 -27.11
N GLN A 591 -1.61 4.43 -27.69
CA GLN A 591 -0.19 4.47 -27.35
C GLN A 591 0.49 5.63 -28.08
N VAL A 592 1.04 6.58 -27.32
CA VAL A 592 1.72 7.77 -27.87
C VAL A 592 3.23 7.57 -27.88
N GLU A 593 3.77 7.00 -26.80
CA GLU A 593 5.17 6.59 -26.67
C GLU A 593 5.20 5.16 -26.11
N PRO A 594 6.32 4.41 -26.21
CA PRO A 594 6.38 3.01 -25.77
C PRO A 594 5.83 2.76 -24.36
N GLN A 595 6.07 3.67 -23.42
CA GLN A 595 5.61 3.58 -22.02
C GLN A 595 4.55 4.65 -21.65
N LYS A 596 3.87 5.26 -22.63
CA LYS A 596 2.93 6.36 -22.39
C LYS A 596 1.68 6.24 -23.24
N PHE A 597 0.55 6.24 -22.57
CA PHE A 597 -0.77 6.06 -23.15
C PHE A 597 -1.62 7.31 -22.94
N LEU A 598 -2.38 7.68 -23.96
CA LEU A 598 -3.40 8.71 -23.91
C LEU A 598 -4.76 8.04 -23.75
N ILE A 599 -5.46 8.37 -22.66
CA ILE A 599 -6.79 7.87 -22.34
C ILE A 599 -7.78 8.99 -22.69
N SER A 600 -8.64 8.73 -23.67
CA SER A 600 -9.65 9.68 -24.13
C SER A 600 -11.05 9.23 -23.72
N GLY A 601 -11.85 10.14 -23.18
CA GLY A 601 -13.29 9.97 -23.04
C GLY A 601 -14.02 10.11 -24.38
N GLU A 602 -15.32 9.84 -24.38
CA GLU A 602 -16.17 9.93 -25.57
C GLU A 602 -16.99 11.22 -25.54
N VAL A 603 -16.94 11.97 -26.64
CA VAL A 603 -17.71 13.20 -26.84
C VAL A 603 -18.25 13.26 -28.27
N ALA A 604 -19.54 13.53 -28.39
CA ALA A 604 -20.25 13.65 -29.65
C ALA A 604 -20.88 15.03 -29.80
N LEU A 605 -20.92 15.54 -31.04
CA LEU A 605 -21.64 16.76 -31.39
C LEU A 605 -23.09 16.40 -31.70
N LEU A 606 -24.05 16.98 -30.97
CA LEU A 606 -25.48 16.77 -31.26
C LEU A 606 -26.03 17.84 -32.19
N SER A 607 -25.63 19.10 -32.01
CA SER A 607 -26.02 20.24 -32.83
C SER A 607 -24.96 21.33 -32.82
N SER A 608 -25.18 22.45 -33.52
CA SER A 608 -24.26 23.60 -33.47
C SER A 608 -24.23 24.32 -32.11
N THR A 609 -25.12 23.96 -31.18
CA THR A 609 -25.19 24.53 -29.83
C THR A 609 -25.06 23.49 -28.71
N THR A 610 -25.08 22.20 -29.04
CA THR A 610 -25.08 21.12 -28.03
C THR A 610 -24.07 20.02 -28.31
N ILE A 611 -23.37 19.61 -27.25
CA ILE A 611 -22.49 18.45 -27.24
C ILE A 611 -22.95 17.43 -26.19
N GLU A 612 -22.56 16.19 -26.37
CA GLU A 612 -22.83 15.08 -25.47
C GLU A 612 -21.53 14.40 -25.05
N ILE A 613 -21.28 14.31 -23.75
CA ILE A 613 -20.14 13.58 -23.19
C ILE A 613 -20.67 12.27 -22.61
N THR A 614 -20.29 11.15 -23.20
CA THR A 614 -20.80 9.81 -22.86
C THR A 614 -19.80 8.95 -22.07
N GLU A 615 -18.53 9.36 -22.01
CA GLU A 615 -17.51 8.70 -21.20
C GLU A 615 -16.45 9.68 -20.71
N LEU A 616 -15.94 9.47 -19.49
CA LEU A 616 -14.84 10.24 -18.92
C LEU A 616 -13.56 9.39 -18.89
N PRO A 617 -12.36 10.00 -18.94
CA PRO A 617 -11.10 9.27 -18.78
C PRO A 617 -11.05 8.45 -17.49
N ILE A 618 -10.34 7.33 -17.53
CA ILE A 618 -10.13 6.47 -16.37
C ILE A 618 -9.59 7.27 -15.18
N ARG A 619 -10.16 7.01 -13.99
CA ARG A 619 -9.91 7.74 -12.72
C ARG A 619 -10.34 9.20 -12.70
N THR A 620 -11.17 9.62 -13.66
CA THR A 620 -11.94 10.86 -13.59
C THR A 620 -13.36 10.55 -13.12
N TRP A 621 -13.68 10.99 -11.91
CA TRP A 621 -14.97 10.69 -11.28
C TRP A 621 -16.02 11.73 -11.61
N THR A 622 -17.27 11.31 -11.78
CA THR A 622 -18.37 12.16 -12.24
C THR A 622 -18.55 13.41 -11.39
N GLN A 623 -18.55 13.27 -10.06
CA GLN A 623 -18.72 14.39 -9.13
C GLN A 623 -17.52 15.36 -9.19
N THR A 624 -16.31 14.82 -9.20
CA THR A 624 -15.08 15.63 -9.30
C THR A 624 -15.01 16.37 -10.63
N TYR A 625 -15.42 15.74 -11.72
CA TYR A 625 -15.46 16.36 -13.04
C TYR A 625 -16.51 17.49 -13.10
N LYS A 626 -17.71 17.25 -12.54
CA LYS A 626 -18.75 18.27 -12.41
C LYS A 626 -18.23 19.52 -11.68
N GLU A 627 -17.68 19.35 -10.48
CA GLU A 627 -17.22 20.45 -9.64
C GLU A 627 -16.00 21.19 -10.23
N GLN A 628 -15.00 20.46 -10.72
CA GLN A 628 -13.72 21.05 -11.12
C GLN A 628 -13.65 21.50 -12.59
N VAL A 629 -14.55 20.98 -13.44
CA VAL A 629 -14.54 21.27 -14.88
C VAL A 629 -15.82 22.00 -15.27
N LEU A 630 -16.99 21.38 -15.14
CA LEU A 630 -18.23 21.93 -15.68
C LEU A 630 -18.71 23.17 -14.91
N GLU A 631 -18.74 23.15 -13.58
CA GLU A 631 -19.14 24.29 -12.75
C GLU A 631 -18.23 25.51 -12.97
N THR A 632 -16.93 25.26 -13.12
CA THR A 632 -15.95 26.31 -13.42
C THR A 632 -16.18 26.90 -14.83
N MET A 633 -16.57 26.07 -15.80
CA MET A 633 -16.89 26.53 -17.16
C MET A 633 -18.24 27.24 -17.25
N LEU A 634 -19.19 26.93 -16.38
CA LEU A 634 -20.52 27.54 -16.34
C LEU A 634 -20.46 28.95 -15.75
N HIS A 635 -19.89 29.09 -14.55
CA HIS A 635 -19.85 30.36 -13.83
C HIS A 635 -18.68 31.25 -14.26
N GLY A 636 -17.60 30.66 -14.80
CA GLY A 636 -16.35 31.37 -15.02
C GLY A 636 -15.67 31.76 -13.71
N SER A 637 -14.48 32.33 -13.82
CA SER A 637 -13.74 32.93 -12.71
C SER A 637 -13.20 34.29 -13.13
N GLU A 638 -12.64 35.09 -12.21
CA GLU A 638 -11.97 36.36 -12.53
C GLU A 638 -10.88 36.23 -13.62
N LYS A 639 -10.39 35.01 -13.87
CA LYS A 639 -9.32 34.73 -14.85
C LYS A 639 -9.79 34.02 -16.12
N VAL A 640 -10.96 33.39 -16.11
CA VAL A 640 -11.44 32.56 -17.23
C VAL A 640 -12.93 32.86 -17.44
N PRO A 641 -13.33 33.41 -18.60
CA PRO A 641 -14.74 33.69 -18.86
C PRO A 641 -15.55 32.40 -18.94
N SER A 642 -16.86 32.50 -18.70
CA SER A 642 -17.77 31.35 -18.86
C SER A 642 -17.72 30.83 -20.29
N LEU A 643 -17.57 29.52 -20.42
CA LEU A 643 -17.47 28.82 -21.69
C LEU A 643 -18.81 28.21 -22.10
N ILE A 644 -19.52 27.61 -21.15
CA ILE A 644 -20.81 26.93 -21.38
C ILE A 644 -21.96 27.79 -20.86
N THR A 645 -23.17 27.61 -21.42
CA THR A 645 -24.37 28.34 -20.97
C THR A 645 -25.18 27.55 -19.96
N ASP A 646 -25.27 26.23 -20.15
CA ASP A 646 -26.01 25.31 -19.30
C ASP A 646 -25.49 23.88 -19.52
N TYR A 647 -25.75 22.97 -18.59
CA TYR A 647 -25.54 21.54 -18.80
C TYR A 647 -26.61 20.71 -18.09
N LYS A 648 -26.99 19.59 -18.70
CA LYS A 648 -27.91 18.60 -18.13
C LYS A 648 -27.18 17.29 -17.87
N GLU A 649 -27.53 16.62 -16.78
CA GLU A 649 -26.93 15.36 -16.36
C GLU A 649 -27.95 14.21 -16.41
N TYR A 650 -27.59 13.13 -17.09
CA TYR A 650 -28.41 11.92 -17.23
C TYR A 650 -27.59 10.68 -16.86
N HIS A 651 -26.79 10.78 -15.81
CA HIS A 651 -25.88 9.73 -15.36
C HIS A 651 -26.62 8.62 -14.65
N THR A 652 -25.98 7.45 -14.61
CA THR A 652 -26.32 6.38 -13.68
C THR A 652 -25.13 6.14 -12.76
N ASP A 653 -25.24 5.16 -11.87
CA ASP A 653 -24.13 4.64 -11.07
C ASP A 653 -23.03 3.97 -11.93
N THR A 654 -23.36 3.54 -13.16
CA THR A 654 -22.45 2.81 -14.06
C THR A 654 -21.96 3.64 -15.26
N THR A 655 -22.80 4.54 -15.79
CA THR A 655 -22.54 5.31 -17.01
C THR A 655 -22.60 6.82 -16.78
N VAL A 656 -21.84 7.56 -17.58
CA VAL A 656 -21.83 9.03 -17.58
C VAL A 656 -22.50 9.54 -18.85
N ARG A 657 -23.19 10.67 -18.73
CA ARG A 657 -23.90 11.34 -19.83
C ARG A 657 -24.19 12.80 -19.48
N PHE A 658 -23.35 13.71 -19.95
CA PHE A 658 -23.57 15.16 -19.87
C PHE A 658 -24.05 15.69 -21.21
N VAL A 659 -25.08 16.52 -21.22
CA VAL A 659 -25.50 17.29 -22.39
C VAL A 659 -25.19 18.75 -22.11
N VAL A 660 -24.17 19.28 -22.77
CA VAL A 660 -23.66 20.63 -22.54
C VAL A 660 -24.16 21.56 -23.64
N THR A 661 -24.73 22.69 -23.24
CA THR A 661 -25.22 23.73 -24.14
C THR A 661 -24.23 24.89 -24.17
N MET A 662 -23.96 25.40 -25.37
CA MET A 662 -23.02 26.48 -25.64
C MET A 662 -23.59 27.41 -26.71
N THR A 663 -23.03 28.62 -26.81
CA THR A 663 -23.27 29.47 -27.97
C THR A 663 -22.53 28.92 -29.18
N GLU A 664 -23.11 29.07 -30.37
CA GLU A 664 -22.56 28.54 -31.63
C GLU A 664 -21.13 29.02 -31.90
N GLU A 665 -20.83 30.30 -31.61
CA GLU A 665 -19.48 30.85 -31.73
C GLU A 665 -18.47 30.15 -30.81
N LYS A 666 -18.85 29.86 -29.55
CA LYS A 666 -17.96 29.23 -28.58
C LYS A 666 -17.75 27.75 -28.89
N LEU A 667 -18.80 27.08 -29.36
CA LEU A 667 -18.74 25.67 -29.75
C LEU A 667 -17.93 25.46 -31.02
N SER A 668 -18.02 26.36 -31.99
CA SER A 668 -17.14 26.38 -33.16
C SER A 668 -15.67 26.53 -32.77
N ARG A 669 -15.34 27.50 -31.89
CA ARG A 669 -13.97 27.66 -31.35
C ARG A 669 -13.50 26.43 -30.57
N ALA A 670 -14.37 25.82 -29.77
CA ALA A 670 -14.05 24.62 -29.01
C ALA A 670 -13.79 23.40 -29.92
N ARG A 671 -14.46 23.34 -31.08
CA ARG A 671 -14.22 22.33 -32.11
C ARG A 671 -12.86 22.52 -32.77
N ASP A 672 -12.51 23.76 -33.12
CA ASP A 672 -11.21 24.08 -33.73
C ASP A 672 -10.03 23.78 -32.78
N GLU A 673 -10.22 24.01 -31.47
CA GLU A 673 -9.22 23.64 -30.46
C GLU A 673 -9.20 22.14 -30.12
N GLY A 674 -10.29 21.42 -30.42
CA GLY A 674 -10.50 20.01 -30.12
C GLY A 674 -11.28 19.80 -28.83
N LEU A 675 -12.46 19.16 -28.94
CA LEU A 675 -13.40 18.97 -27.83
C LEU A 675 -12.77 18.22 -26.64
N HIS A 676 -11.97 17.18 -26.91
CA HIS A 676 -11.28 16.43 -25.85
C HIS A 676 -10.37 17.29 -25.00
N LYS A 677 -9.65 18.23 -25.62
CA LYS A 677 -8.73 19.14 -24.93
C LYS A 677 -9.49 20.19 -24.14
N VAL A 678 -10.50 20.81 -24.76
CA VAL A 678 -11.31 21.87 -24.15
C VAL A 678 -12.03 21.36 -22.90
N PHE A 679 -12.69 20.21 -23.00
CA PHE A 679 -13.43 19.60 -21.89
C PHE A 679 -12.57 18.74 -20.97
N LYS A 680 -11.24 18.73 -21.14
CA LYS A 680 -10.31 17.92 -20.32
C LYS A 680 -10.70 16.43 -20.29
N LEU A 681 -11.18 15.90 -21.40
CA LEU A 681 -11.54 14.50 -21.59
C LEU A 681 -10.35 13.65 -22.04
N GLN A 682 -9.13 14.10 -21.75
CA GLN A 682 -7.89 13.39 -22.04
C GLN A 682 -7.00 13.36 -20.81
N THR A 683 -6.50 12.18 -20.48
CA THR A 683 -5.54 11.98 -19.38
C THR A 683 -4.42 11.08 -19.86
N THR A 684 -3.20 11.34 -19.41
CA THR A 684 -2.04 10.51 -19.75
C THR A 684 -1.75 9.48 -18.66
N MET A 685 -1.38 8.28 -19.05
CA MET A 685 -0.92 7.22 -18.17
C MET A 685 0.47 6.75 -18.60
N ALA A 686 1.40 6.69 -17.65
CA ALA A 686 2.74 6.16 -17.88
C ALA A 686 2.89 4.78 -17.24
N THR A 687 3.58 3.86 -17.92
CA THR A 687 3.92 2.51 -17.44
C THR A 687 5.40 2.38 -17.09
N SER A 688 6.07 3.50 -16.80
CA SER A 688 7.51 3.55 -16.50
C SER A 688 7.88 3.13 -15.08
N CYS A 689 6.89 2.86 -14.21
CA CYS A 689 7.11 2.63 -12.79
C CYS A 689 6.36 1.36 -12.33
N MET A 690 6.90 0.19 -12.69
CA MET A 690 6.39 -1.12 -12.28
C MET A 690 7.42 -1.78 -11.37
N VAL A 691 7.34 -1.49 -10.08
CA VAL A 691 8.20 -2.12 -9.06
C VAL A 691 7.35 -3.11 -8.28
N LEU A 692 7.78 -4.36 -8.20
CA LEU A 692 7.05 -5.45 -7.53
C LEU A 692 8.04 -6.29 -6.73
N PHE A 693 7.54 -6.99 -5.71
CA PHE A 693 8.31 -8.05 -5.08
C PHE A 693 8.32 -9.28 -6.00
N ASP A 694 9.51 -9.80 -6.29
CA ASP A 694 9.69 -11.06 -7.01
C ASP A 694 9.26 -12.27 -6.15
N SER A 695 9.42 -13.48 -6.69
CA SER A 695 9.11 -14.72 -5.96
C SER A 695 10.07 -15.01 -4.78
N ASN A 696 11.17 -14.26 -4.65
CA ASN A 696 12.13 -14.40 -3.55
C ASN A 696 12.01 -13.27 -2.51
N GLY A 697 11.00 -12.39 -2.63
CA GLY A 697 10.80 -11.27 -1.71
C GLY A 697 11.74 -10.08 -1.94
N VAL A 698 12.36 -9.95 -3.11
CA VAL A 698 13.22 -8.81 -3.48
C VAL A 698 12.47 -7.82 -4.38
N LEU A 699 12.63 -6.52 -4.12
CA LEU A 699 12.04 -5.47 -4.97
C LEU A 699 12.78 -5.34 -6.31
N THR A 700 12.06 -5.67 -7.39
CA THR A 700 12.57 -5.62 -8.75
C THR A 700 11.76 -4.62 -9.59
N SER A 701 12.43 -3.91 -10.50
CA SER A 701 11.81 -2.97 -11.43
C SER A 701 11.65 -3.61 -12.80
N TYR A 702 10.43 -3.56 -13.33
CA TYR A 702 10.04 -4.12 -14.63
C TYR A 702 9.81 -2.99 -15.63
N SER A 703 10.34 -3.16 -16.84
CA SER A 703 10.23 -2.15 -17.91
C SER A 703 9.00 -2.36 -18.77
N THR A 704 8.54 -3.61 -18.89
CA THR A 704 7.41 -4.01 -19.74
C THR A 704 6.50 -5.01 -19.01
N PRO A 705 5.20 -5.08 -19.36
CA PRO A 705 4.31 -6.12 -18.82
C PRO A 705 4.72 -7.54 -19.26
N ASP A 706 5.48 -7.66 -20.36
CA ASP A 706 5.94 -8.94 -20.89
C ASP A 706 7.03 -9.56 -19.99
N GLU A 707 7.89 -8.74 -19.38
CA GLU A 707 8.85 -9.21 -18.37
C GLU A 707 8.13 -9.80 -17.15
N ILE A 708 7.08 -9.12 -16.66
CA ILE A 708 6.24 -9.60 -15.56
C ILE A 708 5.60 -10.94 -15.94
N LEU A 709 5.07 -11.05 -17.16
CA LEU A 709 4.43 -12.26 -17.65
C LEU A 709 5.39 -13.45 -17.74
N ARG A 710 6.63 -13.24 -18.19
CA ARG A 710 7.65 -14.30 -18.29
C ARG A 710 8.10 -14.80 -16.92
N GLU A 711 8.33 -13.90 -15.99
CA GLU A 711 8.74 -14.27 -14.63
C GLU A 711 7.62 -15.01 -13.89
N PHE A 712 6.38 -14.52 -14.03
CA PHE A 712 5.20 -15.21 -13.54
C PHE A 712 5.07 -16.60 -14.15
N HIS A 713 5.26 -16.72 -15.47
CA HIS A 713 5.15 -18.01 -16.18
C HIS A 713 6.12 -19.06 -15.62
N LYS A 714 7.39 -18.69 -15.41
CA LYS A 714 8.38 -19.57 -14.80
C LYS A 714 7.95 -20.03 -13.41
N THR A 715 7.51 -19.11 -12.57
CA THR A 715 7.10 -19.38 -11.19
C THR A 715 5.86 -20.29 -11.14
N ARG A 716 4.85 -20.01 -11.97
CA ARG A 716 3.62 -20.79 -12.03
C ARG A 716 3.84 -22.19 -12.58
N LEU A 717 4.70 -22.35 -13.59
CA LEU A 717 5.01 -23.68 -14.15
C LEU A 717 5.70 -24.57 -13.11
N GLU A 718 6.62 -24.01 -12.32
CA GLU A 718 7.26 -24.74 -11.22
C GLU A 718 6.24 -25.16 -10.14
N ALA A 719 5.27 -24.30 -9.84
CA ALA A 719 4.17 -24.65 -8.94
C ALA A 719 3.30 -25.80 -9.49
N TYR A 720 3.04 -25.87 -10.79
CA TYR A 720 2.33 -27.02 -11.38
C TYR A 720 3.11 -28.33 -11.27
N LYS A 721 4.45 -28.29 -11.32
CA LYS A 721 5.27 -29.49 -11.05
C LYS A 721 5.09 -29.96 -9.61
N LYS A 722 5.15 -29.03 -8.64
CA LYS A 722 4.90 -29.31 -7.22
C LYS A 722 3.48 -29.84 -6.99
N ARG A 723 2.46 -29.21 -7.60
CA ARG A 723 1.06 -29.65 -7.54
C ARG A 723 0.88 -31.05 -8.12
N LYS A 724 1.46 -31.34 -9.29
CA LYS A 724 1.39 -32.67 -9.90
C LYS A 724 2.00 -33.73 -8.97
N ALA A 725 3.17 -33.46 -8.40
CA ALA A 725 3.81 -34.36 -7.43
C ALA A 725 2.94 -34.59 -6.19
N TYR A 726 2.34 -33.53 -5.63
CA TYR A 726 1.42 -33.62 -4.51
C TYR A 726 0.17 -34.46 -4.85
N MET A 727 -0.49 -34.18 -5.97
CA MET A 727 -1.67 -34.92 -6.42
C MET A 727 -1.37 -36.40 -6.68
N MET A 728 -0.19 -36.71 -7.24
CA MET A 728 0.27 -38.09 -7.42
C MET A 728 0.48 -38.78 -6.07
N GLY A 729 1.17 -38.15 -5.12
CA GLY A 729 1.38 -38.70 -3.79
C GLY A 729 0.08 -38.97 -3.04
N LEU A 730 -0.90 -38.05 -3.15
CA LEU A 730 -2.22 -38.22 -2.55
C LEU A 730 -2.95 -39.43 -3.12
N LEU A 731 -3.05 -39.53 -4.45
CA LEU A 731 -3.75 -40.63 -5.13
C LEU A 731 -3.06 -41.98 -4.89
N GLU A 732 -1.74 -42.01 -4.81
CA GLU A 732 -0.96 -43.20 -4.46
C GLU A 732 -1.25 -43.66 -3.02
N ALA A 733 -1.26 -42.74 -2.05
CA ALA A 733 -1.60 -43.03 -0.67
C ALA A 733 -3.07 -43.47 -0.50
N GLU A 734 -4.01 -42.83 -1.21
CA GLU A 734 -5.43 -43.23 -1.24
C GLU A 734 -5.60 -44.64 -1.79
N THR A 735 -4.91 -44.96 -2.89
CA THR A 735 -4.96 -46.28 -3.53
C THR A 735 -4.39 -47.36 -2.62
N LYS A 736 -3.22 -47.12 -1.98
CA LYS A 736 -2.64 -48.04 -1.00
C LYS A 736 -3.55 -48.27 0.20
N LYS A 737 -4.20 -47.21 0.72
CA LYS A 737 -5.16 -47.34 1.82
C LYS A 737 -6.34 -48.24 1.44
N LEU A 738 -6.95 -48.00 0.28
CA LEU A 738 -8.08 -48.81 -0.21
C LEU A 738 -7.67 -50.27 -0.46
N GLU A 739 -6.45 -50.49 -0.96
CA GLU A 739 -5.88 -51.82 -1.17
C GLU A 739 -5.68 -52.57 0.16
N ASN A 740 -5.09 -51.92 1.17
CA ASN A 740 -4.92 -52.48 2.50
C ASN A 740 -6.27 -52.77 3.19
N GLN A 741 -7.26 -51.89 3.00
CA GLN A 741 -8.63 -52.11 3.49
C GLN A 741 -9.31 -53.31 2.81
N ALA A 742 -9.24 -53.41 1.48
CA ALA A 742 -9.80 -54.53 0.74
C ALA A 742 -9.11 -55.86 1.11
N ARG A 743 -7.78 -55.84 1.28
CA ARG A 743 -6.99 -56.99 1.73
C ARG A 743 -7.41 -57.43 3.13
N PHE A 744 -7.57 -56.52 4.07
CA PHE A 744 -7.99 -56.83 5.45
C PHE A 744 -9.38 -57.47 5.50
N ILE A 745 -10.36 -56.94 4.74
CA ILE A 745 -11.70 -57.55 4.66
C ILE A 745 -11.63 -58.96 4.08
N LEU A 746 -10.82 -59.17 3.03
CA LEU A 746 -10.65 -60.49 2.42
C LEU A 746 -10.05 -61.50 3.41
N GLU A 747 -8.95 -61.14 4.04
CA GLU A 747 -8.26 -62.01 5.00
C GLU A 747 -9.11 -62.28 6.25
N LYS A 748 -10.01 -61.36 6.64
CA LYS A 748 -10.99 -61.58 7.71
C LYS A 748 -12.11 -62.54 7.29
N ILE A 749 -12.64 -62.41 6.07
CA ILE A 749 -13.67 -63.31 5.51
C ILE A 749 -13.12 -64.74 5.35
N GLU A 750 -11.86 -64.86 4.91
CA GLU A 750 -11.17 -66.15 4.72
C GLU A 750 -10.69 -66.78 6.03
N GLY A 751 -10.91 -66.13 7.18
CA GLY A 751 -10.51 -66.62 8.51
C GLY A 751 -9.01 -66.60 8.77
N VAL A 752 -8.24 -65.94 7.89
CA VAL A 752 -6.78 -65.80 7.97
C VAL A 752 -6.39 -64.82 9.07
N VAL A 753 -7.12 -63.70 9.19
CA VAL A 753 -6.93 -62.72 10.26
C VAL A 753 -8.01 -62.89 11.32
N LYS A 754 -7.61 -63.38 12.49
CA LYS A 754 -8.50 -63.62 13.64
C LYS A 754 -8.45 -62.46 14.63
N VAL A 755 -9.49 -61.64 14.60
CA VAL A 755 -9.64 -60.40 15.39
C VAL A 755 -10.41 -60.64 16.71
N GLU A 756 -11.07 -61.80 16.85
CA GLU A 756 -11.89 -62.14 18.02
C GLU A 756 -11.04 -62.63 19.19
N ASN A 757 -11.35 -62.16 20.41
CA ASN A 757 -10.68 -62.53 21.67
C ASN A 757 -9.14 -62.33 21.67
N ARG A 758 -8.63 -61.35 20.91
CA ARG A 758 -7.21 -60.96 20.90
C ARG A 758 -7.01 -59.59 21.53
N ARG A 759 -5.89 -59.41 22.23
CA ARG A 759 -5.49 -58.09 22.75
C ARG A 759 -5.11 -57.17 21.59
N LYS A 760 -5.46 -55.88 21.64
CA LYS A 760 -5.16 -54.89 20.58
C LYS A 760 -3.69 -54.91 20.13
N VAL A 761 -2.78 -55.03 21.08
CA VAL A 761 -1.32 -55.12 20.83
C VAL A 761 -0.93 -56.37 20.00
N GLU A 762 -1.57 -57.52 20.23
CA GLU A 762 -1.34 -58.74 19.45
C GLU A 762 -1.89 -58.63 18.02
N MET A 763 -3.01 -57.92 17.86
CA MET A 763 -3.58 -57.65 16.53
C MET A 763 -2.65 -56.78 15.70
N ILE A 764 -2.10 -55.72 16.30
CA ILE A 764 -1.15 -54.82 15.63
C ILE A 764 0.10 -55.59 15.20
N ARG A 765 0.68 -56.43 16.08
CA ARG A 765 1.80 -57.31 15.71
C ARG A 765 1.47 -58.21 14.54
N THR A 766 0.28 -58.83 14.54
CA THR A 766 -0.17 -59.68 13.42
C THR A 766 -0.28 -58.90 12.10
N LEU A 767 -0.72 -57.64 12.14
CA LEU A 767 -0.77 -56.78 10.95
C LEU A 767 0.63 -56.40 10.46
N VAL A 768 1.54 -56.06 11.37
CA VAL A 768 2.96 -55.77 11.05
C VAL A 768 3.65 -57.00 10.44
N ASP A 769 3.50 -58.17 11.06
CA ASP A 769 4.10 -59.43 10.59
C ASP A 769 3.59 -59.84 9.19
N ARG A 770 2.37 -59.42 8.84
CA ARG A 770 1.77 -59.68 7.53
C ARG A 770 2.06 -58.59 6.50
N GLY A 771 2.87 -57.59 6.86
CA GLY A 771 3.28 -56.50 5.99
C GLY A 771 2.14 -55.54 5.63
N TYR A 772 1.22 -55.27 6.57
CA TYR A 772 0.31 -54.14 6.42
C TYR A 772 1.05 -52.85 6.77
N ASP A 773 0.96 -51.87 5.89
CA ASP A 773 1.48 -50.53 6.16
C ASP A 773 0.68 -49.86 7.30
N PRO A 774 1.30 -48.97 8.09
CA PRO A 774 0.59 -47.93 8.83
C PRO A 774 -0.29 -47.09 7.88
N ASP A 775 -1.36 -46.43 8.36
CA ASP A 775 -2.31 -45.69 7.50
C ASP A 775 -1.57 -44.83 6.44
N PRO A 776 -1.55 -45.26 5.16
CA PRO A 776 -0.67 -44.65 4.17
C PRO A 776 -0.96 -43.17 3.94
N LEU A 777 -2.21 -42.75 4.17
CA LEU A 777 -2.60 -41.34 4.06
C LEU A 777 -2.16 -40.51 5.26
N ALA A 778 -2.22 -41.07 6.47
CA ALA A 778 -1.76 -40.37 7.66
C ALA A 778 -0.24 -40.22 7.63
N GLU A 779 0.45 -41.29 7.27
CA GLU A 779 1.91 -41.33 7.13
C GLU A 779 2.39 -40.38 6.03
N TRP A 780 1.77 -40.39 4.85
CA TRP A 780 2.12 -39.45 3.78
C TRP A 780 1.87 -37.99 4.18
N LYS A 781 0.80 -37.70 4.92
CA LYS A 781 0.55 -36.35 5.45
C LYS A 781 1.55 -35.96 6.53
N LYS A 782 1.98 -36.91 7.38
CA LYS A 782 3.01 -36.71 8.40
C LYS A 782 4.34 -36.37 7.73
N GLN A 783 4.78 -37.16 6.74
CA GLN A 783 6.00 -36.90 5.96
C GLN A 783 5.96 -35.58 5.19
N LEU A 784 4.79 -35.19 4.66
CA LEU A 784 4.61 -33.87 4.04
C LEU A 784 4.74 -32.74 5.06
N LYS A 785 4.15 -32.93 6.25
CA LYS A 785 4.21 -31.95 7.32
C LYS A 785 5.64 -31.85 7.85
N GLU A 786 6.33 -32.95 8.09
CA GLU A 786 7.74 -32.98 8.48
C GLU A 786 8.63 -32.34 7.42
N LYS A 787 8.38 -32.56 6.12
CA LYS A 787 9.12 -31.87 5.05
C LYS A 787 8.82 -30.37 4.96
N GLN A 788 7.58 -29.97 5.22
CA GLN A 788 7.22 -28.55 5.32
C GLN A 788 7.86 -27.93 6.54
N ASP A 789 7.76 -28.59 7.69
CA ASP A 789 8.37 -28.16 8.93
C ASP A 789 9.91 -28.12 8.74
N GLU A 790 10.55 -29.04 8.01
CA GLU A 790 11.99 -29.05 7.61
C GLU A 790 12.39 -27.92 6.64
N GLU A 791 11.55 -27.59 5.66
CA GLU A 791 11.77 -26.46 4.74
C GLU A 791 11.55 -25.10 5.46
N ASP A 792 10.55 -25.03 6.33
CA ASP A 792 10.27 -23.88 7.21
C ASP A 792 11.35 -23.77 8.31
N THR A 793 11.96 -24.90 8.75
CA THR A 793 13.09 -24.98 9.70
C THR A 793 14.48 -24.88 9.04
N GLN A 794 14.60 -24.67 7.73
CA GLN A 794 15.81 -24.00 7.23
C GLN A 794 15.83 -22.50 7.63
N ASP A 795 14.72 -21.99 8.18
CA ASP A 795 14.57 -20.71 8.87
C ASP A 795 14.29 -20.85 10.40
N GLU A 796 14.33 -22.06 10.98
CA GLU A 796 14.12 -22.33 12.44
C GLU A 796 14.90 -23.58 12.90
N GLY A 797 15.66 -23.54 13.99
CA GLY A 797 16.49 -24.69 14.41
C GLY A 797 15.72 -26.00 14.62
N ALA A 798 16.32 -27.11 14.15
CA ALA A 798 15.85 -28.50 14.22
C ALA A 798 15.04 -28.85 15.49
N GLU A 799 13.78 -29.24 15.31
CA GLU A 799 12.97 -29.85 16.34
C GLU A 799 13.50 -31.26 16.68
N SER A 800 13.88 -31.47 17.94
CA SER A 800 14.02 -32.81 18.50
C SER A 800 12.64 -33.29 18.96
N GLN A 801 11.95 -34.08 18.14
CA GLN A 801 10.85 -34.90 18.61
C GLN A 801 11.43 -36.07 19.43
N ASN A 802 11.16 -36.08 20.74
CA ASN A 802 11.10 -37.31 21.51
C ASN A 802 10.33 -37.07 22.81
N GLU A 803 9.13 -37.67 22.90
CA GLU A 803 8.59 -38.42 24.06
C GLU A 803 7.06 -38.67 23.91
N GLU A 804 6.59 -39.21 22.77
CA GLU A 804 5.25 -39.86 22.67
C GLU A 804 5.27 -41.20 21.89
N GLU A 805 6.45 -41.81 21.69
CA GLU A 805 6.61 -43.03 20.85
C GLU A 805 5.93 -44.31 21.37
N ARG A 806 5.30 -44.31 22.56
CA ARG A 806 4.73 -45.53 23.14
C ARG A 806 3.23 -45.75 22.89
N ASP A 807 2.48 -44.73 22.47
CA ASP A 807 1.05 -44.85 22.14
C ASP A 807 0.73 -44.66 20.63
N GLU A 808 1.57 -43.96 19.86
CA GLU A 808 1.32 -43.68 18.43
C GLU A 808 1.21 -44.94 17.56
N SER A 809 2.00 -45.99 17.82
CA SER A 809 1.99 -47.21 17.00
C SER A 809 0.65 -47.96 17.04
N ALA A 810 -0.15 -47.72 18.08
CA ALA A 810 -1.46 -48.35 18.23
C ALA A 810 -2.57 -47.59 17.49
N GLU A 811 -2.35 -46.32 17.14
CA GLU A 811 -3.29 -45.50 16.39
C GLU A 811 -3.10 -45.63 14.87
N SER A 812 -1.88 -45.91 14.40
CA SER A 812 -1.55 -45.97 12.97
C SER A 812 -2.30 -47.06 12.20
N TYR A 813 -2.81 -48.09 12.88
CA TYR A 813 -3.60 -49.20 12.30
C TYR A 813 -5.12 -49.07 12.53
N ASN A 814 -5.59 -47.97 13.14
CA ASN A 814 -7.02 -47.77 13.43
C ASN A 814 -7.87 -47.72 12.14
N TYR A 815 -7.31 -47.39 10.99
CA TYR A 815 -8.03 -47.38 9.70
C TYR A 815 -8.47 -48.77 9.20
N LEU A 816 -7.90 -49.84 9.78
CA LEU A 816 -8.30 -51.24 9.58
C LEU A 816 -9.11 -51.75 10.77
N LEU A 817 -8.60 -51.55 11.99
CA LEU A 817 -9.17 -52.11 13.22
C LEU A 817 -10.44 -51.38 13.70
N GLY A 818 -10.64 -50.12 13.30
CA GLY A 818 -11.81 -49.31 13.62
C GLY A 818 -12.99 -49.50 12.67
N MET A 819 -12.90 -50.43 11.71
CA MET A 819 -13.98 -50.71 10.77
C MET A 819 -15.21 -51.30 11.49
N PRO A 820 -16.43 -50.81 11.20
CA PRO A 820 -17.64 -51.38 11.78
C PRO A 820 -17.82 -52.85 11.36
N LEU A 821 -18.29 -53.72 12.27
CA LEU A 821 -18.47 -55.16 11.98
C LEU A 821 -19.33 -55.44 10.74
N TRP A 822 -20.38 -54.63 10.53
CA TRP A 822 -21.27 -54.74 9.37
C TRP A 822 -20.60 -54.38 8.03
N SER A 823 -19.41 -53.76 8.06
CA SER A 823 -18.63 -53.44 6.85
C SER A 823 -17.74 -54.60 6.36
N LEU A 824 -17.68 -55.71 7.10
CA LEU A 824 -16.86 -56.89 6.77
C LEU A 824 -17.61 -57.86 5.85
N THR A 825 -18.09 -57.36 4.70
CA THR A 825 -18.85 -58.14 3.70
C THR A 825 -18.11 -58.24 2.36
N ARG A 826 -18.46 -59.24 1.54
CA ARG A 826 -17.92 -59.37 0.17
C ARG A 826 -18.29 -58.17 -0.71
N GLU A 827 -19.54 -57.70 -0.61
CA GLU A 827 -20.02 -56.51 -1.32
C GLU A 827 -19.15 -55.27 -0.99
N ARG A 828 -18.82 -55.07 0.29
CA ARG A 828 -17.98 -53.95 0.70
C ARG A 828 -16.55 -54.05 0.17
N LYS A 829 -15.99 -55.26 0.10
CA LYS A 829 -14.69 -55.49 -0.56
C LYS A 829 -14.76 -55.09 -2.03
N GLU A 830 -15.78 -55.52 -2.76
CA GLU A 830 -15.96 -55.21 -4.18
C GLU A 830 -16.11 -53.70 -4.40
N ASP A 831 -16.86 -53.00 -3.54
CA ASP A 831 -16.97 -51.54 -3.54
C ASP A 831 -15.61 -50.85 -3.32
N LEU A 832 -14.79 -51.35 -2.38
CA LEU A 832 -13.47 -50.78 -2.11
C LEU A 832 -12.49 -51.04 -3.26
N LEU A 833 -12.53 -52.22 -3.87
CA LEU A 833 -11.74 -52.54 -5.07
C LEU A 833 -12.15 -51.67 -6.25
N LYS A 834 -13.46 -51.45 -6.45
CA LYS A 834 -13.95 -50.53 -7.48
C LYS A 834 -13.43 -49.10 -7.26
N LYS A 835 -13.51 -48.59 -6.03
CA LYS A 835 -12.96 -47.27 -5.68
C LYS A 835 -11.44 -47.19 -5.86
N ARG A 836 -10.72 -48.27 -5.52
CA ARG A 836 -9.27 -48.37 -5.75
C ARG A 836 -8.97 -48.28 -7.25
N ASP A 837 -9.71 -49.00 -8.08
CA ASP A 837 -9.51 -49.05 -9.53
C ASP A 837 -9.85 -47.70 -10.18
N GLU A 838 -10.91 -47.02 -9.71
CA GLU A 838 -11.22 -45.63 -10.07
C GLU A 838 -10.05 -44.69 -9.73
N LYS A 839 -9.50 -44.77 -8.51
CA LYS A 839 -8.36 -43.96 -8.07
C LYS A 839 -7.06 -44.27 -8.80
N ARG A 840 -6.83 -45.54 -9.13
CA ARG A 840 -5.69 -45.98 -9.95
C ARG A 840 -5.79 -45.44 -11.37
N ALA A 841 -6.99 -45.46 -11.96
CA ALA A 841 -7.24 -44.86 -13.27
C ALA A 841 -7.04 -43.33 -13.26
N GLU A 842 -7.48 -42.64 -12.20
CA GLU A 842 -7.19 -41.22 -11.99
C GLU A 842 -5.68 -40.95 -11.93
N LEU A 843 -4.92 -41.75 -11.18
CA LEU A 843 -3.47 -41.64 -11.06
C LEU A 843 -2.75 -41.88 -12.40
N GLU A 844 -3.15 -42.90 -13.15
CA GLU A 844 -2.59 -43.18 -14.48
C GLU A 844 -2.86 -42.06 -15.47
N ASN A 845 -4.07 -41.48 -15.43
CA ASN A 845 -4.40 -40.32 -16.24
C ASN A 845 -3.58 -39.09 -15.83
N LEU A 846 -3.39 -38.84 -14.53
CA LEU A 846 -2.56 -37.75 -14.02
C LEU A 846 -1.09 -37.91 -14.40
N ARG A 847 -0.55 -39.14 -14.39
CA ARG A 847 0.83 -39.43 -14.81
C ARG A 847 1.06 -39.03 -16.27
N LYS A 848 0.09 -39.30 -17.15
CA LYS A 848 0.13 -38.96 -18.58
C LYS A 848 0.06 -37.46 -18.85
N LYS A 849 -0.59 -36.67 -17.99
CA LYS A 849 -0.70 -35.21 -18.16
C LYS A 849 0.62 -34.52 -17.84
N SER A 850 1.08 -33.60 -18.68
CA SER A 850 2.19 -32.72 -18.32
C SER A 850 1.71 -31.57 -17.41
N PRO A 851 2.62 -30.90 -16.67
CA PRO A 851 2.30 -29.69 -15.91
C PRO A 851 1.60 -28.61 -16.76
N GLU A 852 2.02 -28.46 -18.02
CA GLU A 852 1.45 -27.51 -18.99
C GLU A 852 0.00 -27.87 -19.32
N ASN A 853 -0.31 -29.16 -19.51
CA ASN A 853 -1.67 -29.61 -19.77
C ASN A 853 -2.61 -29.34 -18.58
N LEU A 854 -2.13 -29.54 -17.35
CA LEU A 854 -2.91 -29.20 -16.15
C LEU A 854 -3.21 -27.71 -16.09
N TRP A 855 -2.26 -26.87 -16.51
CA TRP A 855 -2.46 -25.44 -16.57
C TRP A 855 -3.50 -25.06 -17.64
N GLU A 856 -3.43 -25.65 -18.82
CA GLU A 856 -4.39 -25.38 -19.90
C GLU A 856 -5.83 -25.78 -19.52
N GLU A 857 -6.00 -26.86 -18.75
CA GLU A 857 -7.29 -27.27 -18.19
C GLU A 857 -7.86 -26.21 -17.23
N ASP A 858 -7.04 -25.72 -16.29
CA ASP A 858 -7.44 -24.67 -15.34
C ASP A 858 -7.76 -23.34 -16.05
N ILE A 859 -6.98 -22.97 -17.09
CA ILE A 859 -7.24 -21.79 -17.93
C ILE A 859 -8.58 -21.92 -18.66
N THR A 860 -8.86 -23.09 -19.23
CA THR A 860 -10.11 -23.34 -19.96
C THR A 860 -11.30 -23.26 -19.02
N ALA A 861 -11.24 -23.90 -17.85
CA ALA A 861 -12.28 -23.81 -16.82
C ALA A 861 -12.50 -22.37 -16.33
N PHE A 862 -11.42 -21.58 -16.22
CA PHE A 862 -11.52 -20.16 -15.89
C PHE A 862 -12.24 -19.35 -16.98
N LEU A 863 -11.92 -19.57 -18.25
CA LEU A 863 -12.57 -18.86 -19.36
C LEU A 863 -14.07 -19.19 -19.43
N GLU A 864 -14.44 -20.45 -19.26
CA GLU A 864 -15.85 -20.87 -19.19
C GLU A 864 -16.58 -20.16 -18.05
N LYS A 865 -15.95 -20.10 -16.86
CA LYS A 865 -16.54 -19.39 -15.71
C LYS A 865 -16.61 -17.88 -15.91
N LEU A 866 -15.64 -17.29 -16.60
CA LEU A 866 -15.65 -15.88 -16.98
C LEU A 866 -16.81 -15.56 -17.95
N ASP A 867 -17.14 -16.50 -18.84
CA ASP A 867 -18.26 -16.38 -19.79
C ASP A 867 -19.62 -16.61 -19.12
N GLU A 868 -19.72 -17.52 -18.15
CA GLU A 868 -20.95 -17.77 -17.38
C GLU A 868 -21.31 -16.60 -16.46
N HIS A 869 -20.29 -16.00 -15.85
CA HIS A 869 -20.42 -14.85 -14.96
C HIS A 869 -19.72 -13.65 -15.58
N PRO A 870 -20.29 -13.03 -16.64
CA PRO A 870 -19.86 -11.72 -17.05
C PRO A 870 -20.28 -10.80 -15.91
N GLN A 871 -19.37 -10.59 -14.95
CA GLN A 871 -19.63 -9.87 -13.72
C GLN A 871 -20.06 -8.44 -14.07
N GLY A 872 -21.36 -8.20 -14.25
CA GLY A 872 -21.98 -6.91 -14.54
C GLY A 872 -22.05 -6.54 -16.03
N GLY A 873 -23.21 -6.78 -16.65
CA GLY A 873 -23.62 -6.19 -17.92
C GLY A 873 -24.74 -6.95 -18.62
N VAL A 874 -26.00 -6.51 -18.44
CA VAL A 874 -27.18 -7.01 -19.18
C VAL A 874 -26.97 -6.93 -20.71
N GLY A 875 -26.10 -6.04 -21.19
CA GLY A 875 -25.79 -5.86 -22.62
C GLY A 875 -25.05 -7.03 -23.29
N CYS A 876 -24.24 -7.81 -22.57
CA CYS A 876 -23.53 -8.93 -23.20
C CYS A 876 -24.46 -10.13 -23.48
N LYS A 877 -25.57 -10.28 -22.72
CA LYS A 877 -26.62 -11.25 -23.06
C LYS A 877 -27.35 -10.87 -24.36
N GLU A 878 -27.51 -9.58 -24.64
CA GLU A 878 -28.09 -9.11 -25.91
C GLU A 878 -27.11 -9.25 -27.08
N GLU A 879 -25.82 -8.97 -26.90
CA GLU A 879 -24.80 -9.23 -27.94
C GLU A 879 -24.59 -10.71 -28.19
N SER A 880 -24.64 -11.56 -27.15
CA SER A 880 -24.55 -13.02 -27.28
C SER A 880 -25.79 -13.61 -27.95
N ARG A 881 -26.99 -13.09 -27.63
CA ARG A 881 -28.24 -13.43 -28.34
C ARG A 881 -28.24 -12.91 -29.76
N SER A 882 -27.72 -11.71 -30.00
CA SER A 882 -27.58 -11.09 -31.32
C SER A 882 -26.60 -11.87 -32.21
N ARG A 883 -25.45 -12.30 -31.67
CA ARG A 883 -24.49 -13.18 -32.35
C ARG A 883 -25.09 -14.56 -32.63
N ARG A 884 -25.70 -15.22 -31.63
CA ARG A 884 -26.39 -16.50 -31.86
C ARG A 884 -27.52 -16.39 -32.89
N ASN A 885 -28.28 -15.29 -32.89
CA ASN A 885 -29.33 -15.05 -33.87
C ASN A 885 -28.76 -14.72 -35.26
N ARG A 886 -27.60 -14.05 -35.36
CA ARG A 886 -26.89 -13.81 -36.64
C ARG A 886 -26.27 -15.09 -37.20
N GLU A 887 -25.70 -15.93 -36.35
CA GLU A 887 -25.14 -17.24 -36.73
C GLU A 887 -26.25 -18.21 -37.14
N GLN A 888 -27.40 -18.22 -36.45
CA GLN A 888 -28.57 -19.00 -36.86
C GLN A 888 -29.17 -18.50 -38.18
N ARG A 889 -29.29 -17.18 -38.39
CA ARG A 889 -29.76 -16.63 -39.67
C ARG A 889 -28.79 -16.89 -40.81
N SER A 890 -27.49 -16.82 -40.56
CA SER A 890 -26.45 -17.18 -41.54
C SER A 890 -26.48 -18.69 -41.87
N ALA A 891 -26.74 -19.55 -40.89
CA ALA A 891 -26.89 -20.99 -41.12
C ALA A 891 -28.20 -21.35 -41.87
N GLU A 892 -29.27 -20.59 -41.67
CA GLU A 892 -30.54 -20.73 -42.42
C GLU A 892 -30.43 -20.19 -43.86
N GLU A 893 -29.74 -19.08 -44.08
CA GLU A 893 -29.47 -18.55 -45.44
C GLU A 893 -28.53 -19.47 -46.24
N VAL A 894 -27.57 -20.14 -45.57
CA VAL A 894 -26.72 -21.15 -46.21
C VAL A 894 -27.51 -22.43 -46.50
N ARG A 895 -28.52 -22.81 -45.70
CA ARG A 895 -29.40 -23.96 -46.03
C ARG A 895 -30.42 -23.64 -47.13
N GLY A 896 -30.92 -22.41 -47.20
CA GLY A 896 -31.86 -21.99 -48.25
C GLY A 896 -31.25 -21.90 -49.65
N ARG A 897 -29.92 -21.77 -49.76
CA ARG A 897 -29.21 -21.62 -51.04
C ARG A 897 -28.81 -22.93 -51.73
N TRP A 898 -29.10 -24.09 -51.11
CA TRP A 898 -28.81 -25.43 -51.64
C TRP A 898 -30.07 -26.30 -51.82
N GLY A 899 -31.26 -25.69 -51.81
CA GLY A 899 -32.55 -26.39 -51.83
C GLY A 899 -33.37 -26.28 -53.13
N GLU A 900 -32.91 -25.54 -54.13
CA GLU A 900 -33.61 -25.38 -55.42
C GLU A 900 -32.66 -25.73 -56.56
N ASP A 901 -32.51 -27.02 -56.85
CA ASP A 901 -32.24 -27.59 -58.18
C ASP A 901 -31.99 -29.09 -58.02
N GLY A 902 -33.02 -29.92 -58.28
CA GLY A 902 -32.91 -31.36 -58.00
C GLY A 902 -34.15 -32.20 -58.30
N ASP A 903 -34.67 -32.06 -59.52
CA ASP A 903 -35.25 -33.11 -60.34
C ASP A 903 -36.61 -33.78 -59.98
N ARG A 904 -37.48 -33.75 -60.99
CA ARG A 904 -38.71 -34.54 -61.10
C ARG A 904 -38.31 -35.93 -61.58
N ARG A 905 -38.69 -36.99 -60.86
CA ARG A 905 -39.32 -38.21 -61.40
C ARG A 905 -39.45 -39.28 -60.30
N LYS A 906 -40.69 -39.70 -60.03
CA LYS A 906 -40.99 -41.05 -59.52
C LYS A 906 -40.64 -42.09 -60.61
N PRO A 907 -40.39 -43.36 -60.24
CA PRO A 907 -41.51 -44.30 -60.13
C PRO A 907 -41.47 -45.22 -58.88
N ASP A 908 -42.65 -45.79 -58.62
CA ASP A 908 -43.02 -46.92 -57.75
C ASP A 908 -41.95 -48.04 -57.78
N TRP A 909 -41.71 -48.82 -56.71
CA TRP A 909 -42.57 -49.82 -56.04
C TRP A 909 -42.44 -49.80 -54.51
#